data_AF-A0A7M5V0Y9-F1
#
_entry.id   AF-A0A7M5V0Y9-F1
#
_cell.length_a   1.000
_cell.length_b   1.000
_cell.length_c   1.000
_cell.angle_alpha   90.00
_cell.angle_beta   90.00
_cell.angle_gamma   90.00
#
_symmetry.space_group_name_H-M   'P 1'
#
loop_
_entity.id
_entity.type
_entity.pdbx_description
1 polymer ?
#
loop_
_entity_poly.entity_id
_entity_poly.type
_entity_poly.pdbx_seq_one_letter_code
_entity_poly.pdbx_strand_id
1 'polypeptide(L)'
;MWRIASFSTKLSLVVLVAFSYNACAQCPGQADYDKTESNSDRLTTILEGNFTIQALITMTEERSNKKCHYVNREGVVRAFAMNYAIQKFNSNPKYAEYAKIGLQIDDVCQQLPTTMARGIEVISFHRKNSVCRADFLKCDAKPLNSAVKIQRASALIGTAMSFTTIPLASLMSLYSIPQVSPASSSRLLSKRDLYKSFFRTIPSDKNQIKAMLKVFKRFDWNYIFAVGSDDDYGKLGVSDLKQEAGPLEICITKDEYIPYQSDKTGEKVDSVIQKIAKEEKAKVVVLFLYVQGLGDLILQKAAAMKPPLERIWLTSESWNPSAAIHFSSNISRYYNQAVGILSISIKKYPMTELVDYMTEQVIENWECNFWFRKYIQQNKPFECNIDSISLDKNTFICKPDTNGKVKNISVAAVLTDIKKLPGNIDRLIDATTALGHAIHKVVRTQCNNSPCYIDTENLETASITKQMFKTNFTNEQGEIISFTKDGNPLNAYYTIENLIFNNETGAFEYVPVGHWALYNNSRTELKLNESAIVWPQWFNNSRQKTDGSGDWVETDIPASRCSDRCEPGYKVVGRSSCCWNCHACTDNNHTSHEMAEECKPCGNYHHTLDNIRCLETPIKWLKIDDPAGLSIVIISCLGILASIATCIFMYRFWELVTVHEKSKHLLTFVCVLLFFTFGYGPLHIIEPTLMFCSVRNGYFFVLLMIYTSFVLTKTQAMCSNIQYYCDKFFRGNMTATQGFVLFLFVLLELASIVAWIYLDDKQIREFRTPGIHLIEKQCEVEFTAARLVSTFIPCIILIIATFCAFRERNADHSFYEPKFLSFSCIALCIIIVAFLPTFRYVDGVYKAVVLAFTMNVFGFTFIACLILPKVYVGIIRKKRGIQEYPMKPGVTKKEKKEKREKKKAEKAERKRQKKEAAEKKEKPEISTTMTSSFKTKSTAIEEGVSEMDTKRDPEAALDEVEIKEKTAEEIQEEEAGYNNETYDDDEVEIQTGSPPPSYESSINRKDDDLPNTKC
;
A
#
# COMPACT_ATOMS: atom_id res chain seq x y z
N MET A 1 -43.25 -82.52 67.34
CA MET A 1 -43.27 -81.78 66.04
C MET A 1 -42.93 -80.30 66.20
N TRP A 2 -43.70 -79.48 66.94
CA TRP A 2 -43.55 -78.00 66.98
C TRP A 2 -42.11 -77.45 67.18
N ARG A 3 -41.27 -78.06 68.03
CA ARG A 3 -39.87 -77.61 68.23
C ARG A 3 -38.96 -77.77 66.99
N ILE A 4 -39.29 -78.65 66.04
CA ILE A 4 -38.48 -78.88 64.82
C ILE A 4 -38.75 -77.79 63.77
N ALA A 5 -40.02 -77.37 63.62
CA ALA A 5 -40.41 -76.32 62.69
C ALA A 5 -39.75 -74.97 63.01
N SER A 6 -39.61 -74.63 64.30
CA SER A 6 -38.94 -73.40 64.75
C SER A 6 -37.43 -73.40 64.50
N PHE A 7 -36.78 -74.57 64.45
CA PHE A 7 -35.35 -74.66 64.16
C PHE A 7 -35.08 -74.52 62.66
N SER A 8 -35.90 -75.15 61.81
CA SER A 8 -35.78 -75.03 60.35
C SER A 8 -35.98 -73.59 59.86
N THR A 9 -37.00 -72.88 60.36
CA THR A 9 -37.25 -71.48 59.97
C THR A 9 -36.15 -70.53 60.43
N LYS A 10 -35.59 -70.71 61.64
CA LYS A 10 -34.44 -69.92 62.11
C LYS A 10 -33.16 -70.25 61.35
N LEU A 11 -32.92 -71.51 60.99
CA LEU A 11 -31.75 -71.87 60.21
C LEU A 11 -31.82 -71.31 58.79
N SER A 12 -32.97 -71.36 58.11
CA SER A 12 -33.15 -70.70 56.81
C SER A 12 -32.98 -69.18 56.89
N LEU A 13 -33.45 -68.53 57.97
CA LEU A 13 -33.23 -67.09 58.17
C LEU A 13 -31.75 -66.76 58.40
N VAL A 14 -31.04 -67.56 59.20
CA VAL A 14 -29.59 -67.38 59.46
C VAL A 14 -28.76 -67.67 58.21
N VAL A 15 -29.15 -68.65 57.38
CA VAL A 15 -28.49 -68.91 56.08
C VAL A 15 -28.75 -67.77 55.09
N LEU A 16 -29.98 -67.24 55.00
CA LEU A 16 -30.28 -66.06 54.17
C LEU A 16 -29.53 -64.80 54.64
N VAL A 17 -29.42 -64.58 55.96
CA VAL A 17 -28.66 -63.47 56.54
C VAL A 17 -27.14 -63.68 56.39
N ALA A 18 -26.64 -64.92 56.46
CA ALA A 18 -25.22 -65.20 56.19
C ALA A 18 -24.86 -65.02 54.71
N PHE A 19 -25.77 -65.37 53.78
CA PHE A 19 -25.59 -65.10 52.35
C PHE A 19 -25.70 -63.61 52.00
N SER A 20 -26.46 -62.80 52.76
CA SER A 20 -26.47 -61.34 52.57
C SER A 20 -25.34 -60.60 53.30
N TYR A 21 -24.75 -61.16 54.37
CA TYR A 21 -23.57 -60.58 55.03
C TYR A 21 -22.22 -61.00 54.40
N ASN A 22 -22.14 -62.13 53.71
CA ASN A 22 -20.96 -62.49 52.92
C ASN A 22 -20.99 -61.95 51.47
N ALA A 23 -22.03 -61.18 51.11
CA ALA A 23 -22.06 -60.38 49.89
C ALA A 23 -21.24 -59.08 50.04
N CYS A 24 -20.01 -59.17 50.55
CA CYS A 24 -19.02 -58.12 50.32
C CYS A 24 -18.84 -57.96 48.81
N ALA A 25 -18.97 -56.74 48.28
CA ALA A 25 -18.97 -56.46 46.85
C ALA A 25 -17.58 -56.65 46.21
N GLN A 26 -17.19 -57.91 46.01
CA GLN A 26 -15.91 -58.29 45.44
C GLN A 26 -15.99 -58.22 43.90
N CYS A 27 -15.87 -56.99 43.39
CA CYS A 27 -15.96 -56.60 41.97
C CYS A 27 -15.30 -57.64 41.02
N PRO A 28 -16.11 -58.49 40.34
CA PRO A 28 -15.59 -59.72 39.75
C PRO A 28 -14.80 -59.43 38.46
N GLY A 29 -13.49 -59.67 38.52
CA GLY A 29 -12.58 -59.46 37.39
C GLY A 29 -12.14 -58.00 37.19
N GLN A 30 -12.16 -57.18 38.25
CA GLN A 30 -11.45 -55.89 38.28
C GLN A 30 -10.44 -55.85 39.43
N ALA A 31 -9.25 -55.32 39.15
CA ALA A 31 -8.19 -55.08 40.12
C ALA A 31 -7.69 -53.63 40.05
N ASP A 32 -7.70 -52.94 41.19
CA ASP A 32 -7.21 -51.58 41.34
C ASP A 32 -5.87 -51.59 42.10
N TYR A 33 -4.89 -50.79 41.64
CA TYR A 33 -3.57 -50.70 42.25
C TYR A 33 -3.24 -49.26 42.67
N ASP A 34 -3.06 -49.09 43.99
CA ASP A 34 -2.65 -47.85 44.66
C ASP A 34 -1.55 -48.20 45.67
N LYS A 35 -0.32 -48.34 45.17
CA LYS A 35 0.80 -49.00 45.89
C LYS A 35 1.67 -48.00 46.66
N THR A 36 1.07 -47.31 47.64
CA THR A 36 1.72 -46.25 48.42
C THR A 36 2.91 -46.71 49.30
N GLU A 37 3.07 -48.02 49.54
CA GLU A 37 4.10 -48.56 50.44
C GLU A 37 5.46 -48.91 49.76
N SER A 38 5.61 -48.77 48.43
CA SER A 38 6.87 -49.14 47.75
C SER A 38 7.34 -48.16 46.65
N ASN A 39 7.70 -46.94 47.06
CA ASN A 39 8.57 -46.00 46.31
C ASN A 39 8.17 -45.70 44.85
N SER A 40 6.90 -45.90 44.48
CA SER A 40 6.42 -45.87 43.10
C SER A 40 5.01 -45.30 43.03
N ASP A 41 4.93 -44.00 42.75
CA ASP A 41 3.67 -43.27 42.53
C ASP A 41 3.04 -43.76 41.20
N ARG A 42 2.31 -44.89 41.25
CA ARG A 42 1.57 -45.48 40.12
C ARG A 42 0.10 -45.68 40.48
N LEU A 43 -0.78 -45.17 39.61
CA LEU A 43 -2.23 -45.35 39.66
C LEU A 43 -2.67 -46.16 38.43
N THR A 44 -3.25 -47.35 38.67
CA THR A 44 -3.65 -48.29 37.60
C THR A 44 -4.95 -49.03 37.96
N THR A 45 -5.84 -49.22 36.97
CA THR A 45 -7.00 -50.14 37.06
C THR A 45 -6.90 -51.18 35.95
N ILE A 46 -7.26 -52.43 36.24
CA ILE A 46 -7.26 -53.57 35.31
C ILE A 46 -8.63 -54.24 35.32
N LEU A 47 -9.22 -54.43 34.14
CA LEU A 47 -10.45 -55.17 33.86
C LEU A 47 -10.11 -56.43 33.04
N GLU A 48 -10.47 -57.61 33.52
CA GLU A 48 -9.99 -58.88 32.99
C GLU A 48 -10.68 -59.35 31.70
N GLY A 49 -9.88 -59.82 30.74
CA GLY A 49 -10.31 -60.46 29.49
C GLY A 49 -9.33 -61.54 29.02
N ASN A 50 -9.56 -62.06 27.81
CA ASN A 50 -8.61 -62.93 27.10
C ASN A 50 -7.47 -62.14 26.43
N PHE A 51 -7.73 -60.88 26.07
CA PHE A 51 -6.78 -60.00 25.39
C PHE A 51 -6.91 -58.58 25.95
N THR A 52 -5.82 -58.04 26.50
CA THR A 52 -5.83 -56.69 27.11
C THR A 52 -5.49 -55.60 26.11
N ILE A 53 -6.32 -54.55 26.07
CA ILE A 53 -5.95 -53.23 25.53
C ILE A 53 -5.39 -52.39 26.68
N GLN A 54 -4.25 -51.73 26.48
CA GLN A 54 -3.65 -50.85 27.49
C GLN A 54 -3.83 -49.38 27.10
N ALA A 55 -4.40 -48.57 27.97
CA ALA A 55 -4.66 -47.15 27.77
C ALA A 55 -3.66 -46.31 28.58
N LEU A 56 -2.82 -45.54 27.87
CA LEU A 56 -1.89 -44.57 28.46
C LEU A 56 -2.51 -43.17 28.34
N ILE A 57 -3.26 -42.79 29.37
CA ILE A 57 -4.17 -41.62 29.33
C ILE A 57 -3.96 -40.75 30.58
N THR A 58 -4.20 -39.44 30.44
CA THR A 58 -4.17 -38.52 31.58
C THR A 58 -5.44 -38.67 32.42
N MET A 59 -5.23 -39.15 33.64
CA MET A 59 -6.25 -39.35 34.68
C MET A 59 -6.10 -38.35 35.83
N THR A 60 -4.86 -37.95 36.16
CA THR A 60 -4.57 -36.93 37.17
C THR A 60 -4.03 -35.62 36.60
N GLU A 61 -4.05 -34.58 37.44
CA GLU A 61 -3.45 -33.27 37.20
C GLU A 61 -2.51 -32.87 38.34
N GLU A 62 -1.56 -31.98 38.04
CA GLU A 62 -0.63 -31.42 39.02
C GLU A 62 -1.25 -30.21 39.73
N ARG A 63 -1.24 -30.20 41.08
CA ARG A 63 -1.75 -29.08 41.90
C ARG A 63 -0.77 -28.53 42.93
N SER A 64 0.12 -29.37 43.47
CA SER A 64 1.14 -28.96 44.42
C SER A 64 2.26 -30.00 44.49
N ASN A 65 3.46 -29.56 44.91
CA ASN A 65 4.67 -30.39 45.08
C ASN A 65 5.09 -31.24 43.86
N LYS A 66 4.71 -30.84 42.63
CA LYS A 66 5.00 -31.56 41.37
C LYS A 66 4.57 -33.03 41.35
N LYS A 67 3.49 -33.38 42.08
CA LYS A 67 2.99 -34.76 42.17
C LYS A 67 1.65 -34.97 41.48
N CYS A 68 1.58 -36.07 40.75
CA CYS A 68 0.46 -36.54 39.93
C CYS A 68 -0.45 -37.52 40.70
N HIS A 69 -1.22 -36.98 41.66
CA HIS A 69 -2.10 -37.80 42.52
C HIS A 69 -3.56 -37.36 42.51
N TYR A 70 -3.88 -36.24 41.88
CA TYR A 70 -5.20 -35.64 41.94
C TYR A 70 -6.03 -36.02 40.71
N VAL A 71 -6.97 -36.95 40.86
CA VAL A 71 -7.85 -37.38 39.77
C VAL A 71 -8.78 -36.24 39.39
N ASN A 72 -8.87 -35.91 38.10
CA ASN A 72 -9.73 -34.83 37.60
C ASN A 72 -10.97 -35.35 36.86
N ARG A 73 -11.94 -34.45 36.63
CA ARG A 73 -13.25 -34.80 36.04
C ARG A 73 -13.09 -35.51 34.70
N GLU A 74 -12.13 -35.08 33.90
CA GLU A 74 -11.89 -35.62 32.57
C GLU A 74 -11.34 -37.05 32.63
N GLY A 75 -10.44 -37.35 33.57
CA GLY A 75 -9.95 -38.70 33.84
C GLY A 75 -11.10 -39.67 34.12
N VAL A 76 -12.02 -39.30 35.02
CA VAL A 76 -13.19 -40.13 35.36
C VAL A 76 -14.06 -40.43 34.14
N VAL A 77 -14.40 -39.40 33.36
CA VAL A 77 -15.25 -39.59 32.17
C VAL A 77 -14.52 -40.40 31.09
N ARG A 78 -13.20 -40.27 30.94
CA ARG A 78 -12.38 -41.14 30.07
C ARG A 78 -12.41 -42.61 30.52
N ALA A 79 -12.33 -42.89 31.82
CA ALA A 79 -12.48 -44.25 32.35
C ALA A 79 -13.87 -44.84 32.06
N PHE A 80 -14.94 -44.09 32.34
CA PHE A 80 -16.30 -44.52 32.01
C PHE A 80 -16.49 -44.76 30.51
N ALA A 81 -15.95 -43.90 29.65
CA ALA A 81 -16.05 -44.03 28.19
C ALA A 81 -15.35 -45.28 27.65
N MET A 82 -14.16 -45.62 28.16
CA MET A 82 -13.47 -46.86 27.77
C MET A 82 -14.17 -48.10 28.32
N ASN A 83 -14.61 -48.08 29.59
CA ASN A 83 -15.37 -49.18 30.20
C ASN A 83 -16.67 -49.44 29.44
N TYR A 84 -17.40 -48.37 29.07
CA TYR A 84 -18.59 -48.42 28.22
C TYR A 84 -18.32 -49.11 26.88
N ALA A 85 -17.27 -48.68 26.14
CA ALA A 85 -16.93 -49.27 24.85
C ALA A 85 -16.56 -50.76 24.97
N ILE A 86 -15.77 -51.13 25.98
CA ILE A 86 -15.37 -52.52 26.25
C ILE A 86 -16.58 -53.38 26.65
N GLN A 87 -17.48 -52.85 27.50
CA GLN A 87 -18.69 -53.54 27.92
C GLN A 87 -19.67 -53.71 26.76
N LYS A 88 -19.93 -52.66 25.97
CA LYS A 88 -20.78 -52.72 24.77
C LYS A 88 -20.24 -53.68 23.70
N PHE A 89 -18.91 -53.77 23.56
CA PHE A 89 -18.26 -54.75 22.70
C PHE A 89 -18.41 -56.19 23.22
N ASN A 90 -18.10 -56.43 24.50
CA ASN A 90 -18.18 -57.75 25.15
C ASN A 90 -19.62 -58.24 25.36
N SER A 91 -20.63 -57.37 25.39
CA SER A 91 -22.04 -57.76 25.44
C SER A 91 -22.59 -58.27 24.10
N ASN A 92 -21.84 -58.11 22.99
CA ASN A 92 -22.25 -58.64 21.69
C ASN A 92 -21.78 -60.10 21.54
N PRO A 93 -22.68 -61.10 21.50
CA PRO A 93 -22.30 -62.50 21.47
C PRO A 93 -21.45 -62.87 20.23
N LYS A 94 -21.63 -62.16 19.11
CA LYS A 94 -20.84 -62.38 17.88
C LYS A 94 -19.36 -62.06 18.05
N TYR A 95 -18.98 -61.28 19.08
CA TYR A 95 -17.60 -60.90 19.37
C TYR A 95 -17.06 -61.63 20.59
N ALA A 96 -17.86 -61.69 21.66
CA ALA A 96 -17.49 -62.26 22.96
C ALA A 96 -17.14 -63.76 22.88
N GLU A 97 -17.81 -64.53 22.02
CA GLU A 97 -17.57 -65.97 21.81
C GLU A 97 -16.13 -66.27 21.32
N TYR A 98 -15.46 -65.29 20.69
CA TYR A 98 -14.10 -65.44 20.15
C TYR A 98 -13.05 -64.72 21.00
N ALA A 99 -13.40 -63.59 21.62
CA ALA A 99 -12.47 -62.75 22.37
C ALA A 99 -13.22 -61.84 23.36
N LYS A 100 -13.14 -62.14 24.67
CA LYS A 100 -13.45 -61.16 25.71
C LYS A 100 -12.29 -60.16 25.78
N ILE A 101 -12.52 -58.89 25.49
CA ILE A 101 -11.49 -57.85 25.56
C ILE A 101 -11.39 -57.32 26.99
N GLY A 102 -10.18 -57.26 27.53
CA GLY A 102 -9.84 -56.63 28.80
C GLY A 102 -9.25 -55.24 28.61
N LEU A 103 -9.18 -54.46 29.69
CA LEU A 103 -8.68 -53.08 29.66
C LEU A 103 -7.74 -52.83 30.84
N GLN A 104 -6.57 -52.25 30.58
CA GLN A 104 -5.69 -51.70 31.62
C GLN A 104 -5.57 -50.19 31.42
N ILE A 105 -5.92 -49.39 32.42
CA ILE A 105 -5.79 -47.93 32.41
C ILE A 105 -4.61 -47.57 33.29
N ASP A 106 -3.57 -46.97 32.71
CA ASP A 106 -2.42 -46.40 33.40
C ASP A 106 -2.40 -44.87 33.25
N ASP A 107 -2.25 -44.16 34.36
CA ASP A 107 -2.08 -42.70 34.30
C ASP A 107 -0.68 -42.30 33.78
N VAL A 108 -0.66 -41.25 32.97
CA VAL A 108 0.56 -40.58 32.49
C VAL A 108 0.66 -39.10 32.87
N CYS A 109 -0.38 -38.49 33.47
CA CYS A 109 -0.37 -37.13 34.01
C CYS A 109 0.28 -36.06 33.10
N GLN A 110 0.00 -36.10 31.78
CA GLN A 110 0.62 -35.22 30.78
C GLN A 110 2.18 -35.20 30.75
N GLN A 111 2.86 -36.16 31.38
CA GLN A 111 4.32 -36.18 31.49
C GLN A 111 4.96 -37.15 30.49
N LEU A 112 5.92 -36.65 29.71
CA LEU A 112 6.70 -37.45 28.77
C LEU A 112 7.54 -38.56 29.45
N PRO A 113 8.26 -38.32 30.57
CA PRO A 113 8.99 -39.39 31.26
C PRO A 113 8.07 -40.54 31.70
N THR A 114 6.92 -40.21 32.29
CA THR A 114 5.91 -41.18 32.74
C THR A 114 5.31 -41.96 31.57
N THR A 115 4.96 -41.27 30.48
CA THR A 115 4.51 -41.89 29.23
C THR A 115 5.52 -42.91 28.70
N MET A 116 6.80 -42.52 28.60
CA MET A 116 7.85 -43.38 28.05
C MET A 116 8.19 -44.54 28.99
N ALA A 117 8.15 -44.35 30.31
CA ALA A 117 8.32 -45.43 31.28
C ALA A 117 7.25 -46.53 31.07
N ARG A 118 5.96 -46.16 30.99
CA ARG A 118 4.89 -47.13 30.69
C ARG A 118 5.02 -47.73 29.28
N GLY A 119 5.41 -46.94 28.28
CA GLY A 119 5.70 -47.43 26.92
C GLY A 119 6.81 -48.50 26.86
N ILE A 120 7.87 -48.33 27.66
CA ILE A 120 8.96 -49.30 27.80
C ILE A 120 8.50 -50.55 28.55
N GLU A 121 7.66 -50.41 29.59
CA GLU A 121 7.00 -51.54 30.26
C GLU A 121 6.14 -52.36 29.28
N VAL A 122 5.35 -51.72 28.40
CA VAL A 122 4.54 -52.46 27.40
C VAL A 122 5.43 -53.37 26.55
N ILE A 123 6.59 -52.87 26.12
CA ILE A 123 7.53 -53.61 25.24
C ILE A 123 8.34 -54.66 25.97
N SER A 124 8.54 -54.56 27.29
CA SER A 124 9.24 -55.61 28.04
C SER A 124 8.49 -56.96 27.92
N PHE A 125 7.16 -56.94 27.95
CA PHE A 125 6.30 -58.12 27.73
C PHE A 125 6.32 -58.66 26.29
N HIS A 126 6.81 -57.91 25.30
CA HIS A 126 6.99 -58.40 23.92
C HIS A 126 8.44 -58.87 23.66
N ARG A 127 9.35 -58.76 24.64
CA ARG A 127 10.77 -59.13 24.54
C ARG A 127 11.08 -60.39 25.36
N LYS A 128 11.28 -61.52 24.69
CA LYS A 128 11.61 -62.83 25.30
C LYS A 128 12.82 -62.83 26.25
N ASN A 129 13.75 -61.88 26.09
CA ASN A 129 14.98 -61.78 26.91
C ASN A 129 14.99 -60.49 27.78
N SER A 130 13.82 -60.00 28.20
CA SER A 130 13.73 -58.74 28.97
C SER A 130 14.01 -58.93 30.46
N VAL A 131 15.05 -58.26 30.97
CA VAL A 131 15.33 -58.20 32.42
C VAL A 131 14.39 -57.19 33.09
N CYS A 132 13.27 -57.66 33.63
CA CYS A 132 12.36 -56.83 34.43
C CYS A 132 12.96 -56.52 35.81
N ARG A 133 12.98 -55.23 36.21
CA ARG A 133 13.35 -54.81 37.57
C ARG A 133 12.25 -55.24 38.57
N ALA A 134 12.64 -55.66 39.76
CA ALA A 134 11.91 -56.66 40.55
C ALA A 134 10.55 -56.22 41.15
N ASP A 135 10.35 -54.94 41.44
CA ASP A 135 9.38 -54.53 42.48
C ASP A 135 7.93 -54.38 42.02
N PHE A 136 7.67 -54.36 40.70
CA PHE A 136 6.33 -54.16 40.16
C PHE A 136 5.74 -55.34 39.39
N LEU A 137 6.49 -56.01 38.52
CA LEU A 137 5.96 -57.09 37.69
C LEU A 137 6.95 -58.25 37.50
N LYS A 138 6.57 -59.45 37.95
CA LYS A 138 7.40 -60.66 37.87
C LYS A 138 7.32 -61.27 36.47
N CYS A 139 8.25 -60.87 35.61
CA CYS A 139 8.45 -61.47 34.30
C CYS A 139 9.21 -62.80 34.35
N ASP A 140 8.70 -63.83 35.06
CA ASP A 140 8.67 -65.21 34.51
C ASP A 140 7.88 -66.27 35.31
N ALA A 141 7.31 -67.22 34.54
CA ALA A 141 7.03 -68.64 34.77
C ALA A 141 6.54 -69.27 36.11
N LYS A 142 6.43 -68.61 37.28
CA LYS A 142 5.86 -69.25 38.49
C LYS A 142 4.89 -68.39 39.32
N PRO A 143 3.70 -68.91 39.68
CA PRO A 143 2.73 -68.17 40.50
C PRO A 143 3.19 -68.07 41.96
N LEU A 144 3.05 -66.89 42.55
CA LEU A 144 3.23 -66.68 44.00
C LEU A 144 2.02 -65.93 44.57
N ASN A 145 0.91 -66.66 44.73
CA ASN A 145 -0.31 -66.29 45.46
C ASN A 145 -0.77 -64.82 45.34
N SER A 146 -0.68 -64.27 44.13
CA SER A 146 -1.15 -62.92 43.78
C SER A 146 -2.30 -63.09 42.80
N ALA A 147 -3.51 -62.65 43.17
CA ALA A 147 -4.75 -63.04 42.50
C ALA A 147 -5.00 -62.41 41.11
N VAL A 148 -4.05 -61.63 40.59
CA VAL A 148 -4.21 -60.83 39.37
C VAL A 148 -3.07 -61.15 38.40
N LYS A 149 -3.41 -61.65 37.20
CA LYS A 149 -2.43 -61.89 36.12
C LYS A 149 -2.44 -60.70 35.16
N ILE A 150 -1.46 -59.80 35.31
CA ILE A 150 -1.23 -58.74 34.32
C ILE A 150 -0.79 -59.40 33.00
N GLN A 151 -1.49 -59.05 31.90
CA GLN A 151 -1.31 -59.68 30.59
C GLN A 151 -0.51 -58.78 29.65
N ARG A 152 0.13 -59.41 28.66
CA ARG A 152 0.79 -58.72 27.54
C ARG A 152 -0.25 -57.93 26.73
N ALA A 153 -0.08 -56.61 26.63
CA ALA A 153 -0.99 -55.76 25.87
C ALA A 153 -1.00 -56.14 24.38
N SER A 154 -2.20 -56.35 23.83
CA SER A 154 -2.43 -56.66 22.41
C SER A 154 -2.51 -55.39 21.55
N ALA A 155 -2.92 -54.27 22.15
CA ALA A 155 -3.01 -52.96 21.51
C ALA A 155 -2.91 -51.83 22.55
N LEU A 156 -2.65 -50.61 22.10
CA LEU A 156 -2.48 -49.43 22.95
C LEU A 156 -3.44 -48.29 22.57
N ILE A 157 -4.04 -47.63 23.56
CA ILE A 157 -4.81 -46.39 23.40
C ILE A 157 -4.02 -45.22 23.96
N GLY A 158 -4.01 -44.10 23.22
CA GLY A 158 -3.40 -42.85 23.64
C GLY A 158 -2.03 -42.57 22.99
N THR A 159 -1.26 -41.61 23.49
CA THR A 159 -1.70 -40.61 24.50
C THR A 159 -2.64 -39.57 23.85
N ALA A 160 -3.10 -38.59 24.62
CA ALA A 160 -3.86 -37.46 24.05
C ALA A 160 -2.96 -36.50 23.25
N MET A 161 -1.74 -36.23 23.72
CA MET A 161 -0.97 -35.06 23.31
C MET A 161 0.10 -35.43 22.28
N SER A 162 0.31 -34.57 21.28
CA SER A 162 1.25 -34.86 20.19
C SER A 162 2.69 -35.11 20.68
N PHE A 163 3.22 -34.30 21.59
CA PHE A 163 4.61 -34.42 22.06
C PHE A 163 4.88 -35.67 22.91
N THR A 164 3.86 -36.25 23.57
CA THR A 164 3.96 -37.54 24.27
C THR A 164 3.64 -38.72 23.36
N THR A 165 2.73 -38.55 22.40
CA THR A 165 2.37 -39.58 21.42
C THR A 165 3.46 -39.82 20.37
N ILE A 166 4.19 -38.80 19.91
CA ILE A 166 5.27 -38.93 18.90
C ILE A 166 6.36 -39.95 19.33
N PRO A 167 7.05 -39.81 20.47
CA PRO A 167 8.09 -40.75 20.87
C PRO A 167 7.52 -42.13 21.24
N LEU A 168 6.32 -42.18 21.84
CA LEU A 168 5.61 -43.43 22.13
C LEU A 168 5.26 -44.20 20.84
N ALA A 169 4.78 -43.51 19.79
CA ALA A 169 4.37 -44.10 18.52
C ALA A 169 5.57 -44.62 17.71
N SER A 170 6.73 -43.95 17.79
CA SER A 170 7.99 -44.48 17.27
C SER A 170 8.37 -45.78 17.98
N LEU A 171 8.32 -45.78 19.32
CA LEU A 171 8.65 -46.91 20.17
C LEU A 171 7.70 -48.12 19.95
N MET A 172 6.38 -47.90 19.90
CA MET A 172 5.38 -48.94 19.58
C MET A 172 5.54 -49.48 18.16
N SER A 173 5.91 -48.61 17.21
CA SER A 173 6.14 -49.00 15.81
C SER A 173 7.27 -50.01 15.65
N LEU A 174 8.33 -49.96 16.48
CA LEU A 174 9.40 -50.96 16.43
C LEU A 174 8.88 -52.41 16.60
N TYR A 175 7.84 -52.60 17.42
CA TYR A 175 7.22 -53.91 17.71
C TYR A 175 5.89 -54.11 16.98
N SER A 176 5.55 -53.20 16.05
CA SER A 176 4.29 -53.16 15.30
C SER A 176 3.04 -53.25 16.20
N ILE A 177 3.12 -52.73 17.44
CA ILE A 177 2.01 -52.68 18.38
C ILE A 177 1.02 -51.62 17.89
N PRO A 178 -0.26 -51.96 17.60
CA PRO A 178 -1.23 -51.00 17.11
C PRO A 178 -1.56 -49.99 18.22
N GLN A 179 -1.31 -48.72 17.94
CA GLN A 179 -1.58 -47.61 18.85
C GLN A 179 -2.64 -46.69 18.26
N VAL A 180 -3.73 -46.42 18.97
CA VAL A 180 -4.79 -45.48 18.53
C VAL A 180 -4.86 -44.27 19.45
N SER A 181 -4.56 -43.08 18.95
CA SER A 181 -4.78 -41.83 19.71
C SER A 181 -6.18 -41.23 19.44
N PRO A 182 -6.91 -40.78 20.47
CA PRO A 182 -8.18 -40.07 20.32
C PRO A 182 -8.01 -38.55 20.10
N ALA A 183 -6.80 -38.00 20.22
CA ALA A 183 -6.61 -36.54 20.25
C ALA A 183 -5.27 -35.99 19.70
N SER A 184 -4.27 -36.83 19.36
CA SER A 184 -3.00 -36.33 18.82
C SER A 184 -3.10 -36.03 17.32
N SER A 185 -3.39 -34.77 16.97
CA SER A 185 -3.63 -34.28 15.60
C SER A 185 -2.36 -33.95 14.78
N SER A 186 -1.17 -33.91 15.43
CA SER A 186 0.12 -33.58 14.79
C SER A 186 0.36 -34.30 13.46
N ARG A 187 0.74 -33.54 12.43
CA ARG A 187 1.08 -34.07 11.09
C ARG A 187 2.19 -35.11 11.06
N LEU A 188 3.13 -35.11 12.02
CA LEU A 188 4.27 -36.05 11.99
C LEU A 188 3.80 -37.50 12.06
N LEU A 189 2.76 -37.76 12.84
CA LEU A 189 2.18 -39.08 13.09
C LEU A 189 1.58 -39.75 11.83
N SER A 190 1.45 -39.02 10.72
CA SER A 190 1.08 -39.59 9.42
C SER A 190 2.27 -40.16 8.63
N LYS A 191 3.53 -39.90 9.01
CA LYS A 191 4.73 -40.45 8.34
C LYS A 191 4.84 -41.96 8.58
N ARG A 192 4.30 -42.78 7.68
CA ARG A 192 4.22 -44.24 7.80
C ARG A 192 5.57 -44.92 8.00
N ASP A 193 6.65 -44.40 7.43
CA ASP A 193 8.00 -44.98 7.54
C ASP A 193 8.54 -44.97 8.98
N LEU A 194 8.06 -44.03 9.79
CA LEU A 194 8.40 -43.89 11.21
C LEU A 194 7.30 -44.49 12.11
N TYR A 195 6.04 -44.23 11.80
CA TYR A 195 4.89 -44.50 12.67
C TYR A 195 3.98 -45.61 12.13
N LYS A 196 4.58 -46.69 11.61
CA LYS A 196 3.88 -47.74 10.84
C LYS A 196 2.66 -48.36 11.53
N SER A 197 2.64 -48.47 12.87
CA SER A 197 1.51 -49.02 13.64
C SER A 197 0.67 -47.99 14.39
N PHE A 198 0.90 -46.69 14.17
CA PHE A 198 0.06 -45.62 14.72
C PHE A 198 -1.24 -45.44 13.93
N PHE A 199 -2.33 -45.10 14.61
CA PHE A 199 -3.62 -44.72 14.06
C PHE A 199 -4.25 -43.63 14.94
N ARG A 200 -5.28 -42.94 14.42
CA ARG A 200 -6.06 -41.98 15.20
C ARG A 200 -7.48 -41.80 14.69
N THR A 201 -8.38 -41.48 15.60
CA THR A 201 -9.80 -41.19 15.33
C THR A 201 -10.10 -39.70 15.18
N ILE A 202 -9.18 -38.83 15.60
CA ILE A 202 -9.14 -37.39 15.26
C ILE A 202 -8.48 -37.18 13.87
N PRO A 203 -8.92 -36.20 13.06
CA PRO A 203 -8.20 -35.79 11.85
C PRO A 203 -6.82 -35.15 12.15
N SER A 204 -6.05 -34.84 11.11
CA SER A 204 -4.75 -34.15 11.26
C SER A 204 -4.87 -32.62 11.16
N ASP A 205 -3.94 -31.88 11.79
CA ASP A 205 -3.79 -30.42 11.61
C ASP A 205 -3.79 -30.00 10.13
N LYS A 206 -3.24 -30.82 9.22
CA LYS A 206 -3.27 -30.55 7.78
C LYS A 206 -4.68 -30.33 7.21
N ASN A 207 -5.71 -30.92 7.81
CA ASN A 207 -7.10 -30.71 7.44
C ASN A 207 -7.69 -29.48 8.15
N GLN A 208 -7.30 -29.22 9.40
CA GLN A 208 -7.67 -28.01 10.13
C GLN A 208 -7.11 -26.73 9.48
N ILE A 209 -5.85 -26.75 9.06
CA ILE A 209 -5.19 -25.68 8.31
C ILE A 209 -5.91 -25.43 6.98
N LYS A 210 -6.31 -26.48 6.27
CA LYS A 210 -7.17 -26.36 5.08
C LYS A 210 -8.56 -25.77 5.40
N ALA A 211 -9.08 -25.95 6.61
CA ALA A 211 -10.26 -25.23 7.06
C ALA A 211 -9.96 -23.75 7.35
N MET A 212 -8.90 -23.42 8.10
CA MET A 212 -8.46 -22.04 8.37
C MET A 212 -8.26 -21.24 7.08
N LEU A 213 -7.52 -21.79 6.10
CA LEU A 213 -7.26 -21.13 4.82
C LEU A 213 -8.53 -20.93 3.98
N LYS A 214 -9.51 -21.83 4.07
CA LYS A 214 -10.82 -21.64 3.42
C LYS A 214 -11.65 -20.56 4.13
N VAL A 215 -11.55 -20.44 5.45
CA VAL A 215 -12.16 -19.34 6.23
C VAL A 215 -11.53 -18.00 5.87
N PHE A 216 -10.20 -17.90 5.88
CA PHE A 216 -9.47 -16.69 5.47
C PHE A 216 -9.84 -16.23 4.06
N LYS A 217 -9.87 -17.16 3.09
CA LYS A 217 -10.26 -16.86 1.71
C LYS A 217 -11.75 -16.53 1.55
N ARG A 218 -12.62 -16.91 2.50
CA ARG A 218 -14.03 -16.52 2.48
C ARG A 218 -14.26 -15.11 3.02
N PHE A 219 -13.51 -14.70 4.04
CA PHE A 219 -13.53 -13.34 4.59
C PHE A 219 -12.56 -12.36 3.91
N ASP A 220 -11.83 -12.81 2.88
CA ASP A 220 -10.83 -12.02 2.14
C ASP A 220 -9.77 -11.40 3.09
N TRP A 221 -9.33 -12.21 4.07
CA TRP A 221 -8.26 -11.91 5.02
C TRP A 221 -6.93 -12.41 4.47
N ASN A 222 -5.97 -11.50 4.24
CA ASN A 222 -4.66 -11.83 3.66
C ASN A 222 -3.46 -11.48 4.56
N TYR A 223 -3.69 -10.91 5.75
CA TYR A 223 -2.62 -10.51 6.68
C TYR A 223 -2.98 -10.93 8.11
N ILE A 224 -2.23 -11.92 8.60
CA ILE A 224 -2.57 -12.73 9.79
C ILE A 224 -1.37 -12.78 10.74
N PHE A 225 -1.60 -12.68 12.05
CA PHE A 225 -0.60 -13.00 13.08
C PHE A 225 -0.79 -14.45 13.56
N ALA A 226 0.29 -15.18 13.86
CA ALA A 226 0.19 -16.53 14.42
C ALA A 226 0.91 -16.67 15.78
N VAL A 227 0.28 -17.38 16.71
CA VAL A 227 0.87 -17.75 18.00
C VAL A 227 0.74 -19.26 18.19
N GLY A 228 1.86 -19.93 18.44
CA GLY A 228 1.92 -21.36 18.73
C GLY A 228 2.43 -21.64 20.15
N SER A 229 2.13 -22.81 20.70
CA SER A 229 2.91 -23.35 21.82
C SER A 229 4.30 -23.82 21.33
N ASP A 230 5.31 -23.78 22.21
CA ASP A 230 6.72 -24.05 21.90
C ASP A 230 7.05 -25.55 21.68
N ASP A 231 6.12 -26.32 21.11
CA ASP A 231 6.13 -27.79 20.99
C ASP A 231 5.86 -28.28 19.55
N ASP A 232 5.91 -29.60 19.33
CA ASP A 232 5.71 -30.27 18.03
C ASP A 232 4.28 -30.18 17.45
N TYR A 233 3.31 -29.63 18.18
CA TYR A 233 1.98 -29.29 17.67
C TYR A 233 1.94 -27.81 17.28
N GLY A 234 2.27 -26.90 18.20
CA GLY A 234 2.23 -25.45 17.95
C GLY A 234 3.18 -25.02 16.82
N LYS A 235 4.44 -25.49 16.84
CA LYS A 235 5.43 -25.17 15.79
C LYS A 235 5.04 -25.72 14.42
N LEU A 236 4.59 -26.97 14.37
CA LEU A 236 4.32 -27.64 13.10
C LEU A 236 2.97 -27.25 12.50
N GLY A 237 1.98 -26.89 13.33
CA GLY A 237 0.73 -26.30 12.91
C GLY A 237 0.92 -24.92 12.28
N VAL A 238 1.66 -24.02 12.96
CA VAL A 238 1.97 -22.68 12.43
C VAL A 238 2.90 -22.76 11.21
N SER A 239 3.86 -23.68 11.19
CA SER A 239 4.72 -23.91 10.01
C SER A 239 3.95 -24.39 8.78
N ASP A 240 3.03 -25.35 8.91
CA ASP A 240 2.22 -25.81 7.76
C ASP A 240 1.19 -24.74 7.36
N LEU A 241 0.64 -23.97 8.32
CA LEU A 241 -0.21 -22.83 8.01
C LEU A 241 0.55 -21.80 7.16
N LYS A 242 1.78 -21.45 7.53
CA LYS A 242 2.63 -20.50 6.78
C LYS A 242 3.01 -21.04 5.39
N GLN A 243 3.27 -22.34 5.27
CA GLN A 243 3.59 -22.99 3.99
C GLN A 243 2.38 -23.05 3.04
N GLU A 244 1.19 -23.42 3.52
CA GLU A 244 -0.01 -23.59 2.70
C GLU A 244 -0.75 -22.25 2.45
N ALA A 245 -0.47 -21.20 3.25
CA ALA A 245 -0.99 -19.84 3.05
C ALA A 245 -0.34 -19.08 1.88
N GLY A 246 0.98 -19.23 1.69
CA GLY A 246 1.74 -18.49 0.67
C GLY A 246 1.18 -18.60 -0.76
N PRO A 247 0.86 -19.82 -1.27
CA PRO A 247 0.25 -20.02 -2.59
C PRO A 247 -1.19 -19.47 -2.74
N LEU A 248 -1.75 -18.88 -1.69
CA LEU A 248 -3.09 -18.27 -1.67
C LEU A 248 -3.05 -16.73 -1.52
N GLU A 249 -1.86 -16.11 -1.63
CA GLU A 249 -1.59 -14.68 -1.34
C GLU A 249 -1.90 -14.26 0.11
N ILE A 250 -1.91 -15.24 1.04
CA ILE A 250 -2.13 -15.01 2.47
C ILE A 250 -0.79 -14.98 3.20
N CYS A 251 -0.49 -13.86 3.85
CA CYS A 251 0.71 -13.68 4.67
C CYS A 251 0.46 -13.93 6.15
N ILE A 252 1.30 -14.77 6.75
CA ILE A 252 1.56 -14.77 8.18
C ILE A 252 2.64 -13.71 8.43
N THR A 253 2.27 -12.50 8.90
CA THR A 253 3.23 -11.39 9.12
C THR A 253 4.32 -11.79 10.12
N LYS A 254 3.89 -12.45 11.19
CA LYS A 254 4.75 -12.88 12.28
C LYS A 254 4.17 -14.13 12.94
N ASP A 255 5.07 -15.04 13.28
CA ASP A 255 4.81 -16.20 14.11
C ASP A 255 5.65 -16.10 15.40
N GLU A 256 5.01 -16.35 16.55
CA GLU A 256 5.67 -16.37 17.85
C GLU A 256 5.29 -17.64 18.63
N TYR A 257 6.28 -18.25 19.28
CA TYR A 257 6.12 -19.48 20.06
C TYR A 257 6.26 -19.18 21.56
N ILE A 258 5.37 -19.73 22.38
CA ILE A 258 5.34 -19.48 23.83
C ILE A 258 5.59 -20.80 24.59
N PRO A 259 6.63 -20.88 25.44
CA PRO A 259 6.89 -22.06 26.24
C PRO A 259 5.86 -22.18 27.36
N TYR A 260 5.51 -23.42 27.71
CA TYR A 260 4.65 -23.77 28.83
C TYR A 260 5.48 -24.33 30.00
N GLN A 261 4.91 -24.34 31.22
CA GLN A 261 5.55 -24.81 32.45
C GLN A 261 6.93 -24.18 32.74
N SER A 262 7.17 -22.99 32.20
CA SER A 262 8.39 -22.21 32.43
C SER A 262 8.07 -20.95 33.23
N ASP A 263 8.95 -20.57 34.15
CA ASP A 263 8.82 -19.33 34.91
C ASP A 263 8.76 -18.09 33.98
N LYS A 264 9.34 -18.21 32.77
CA LYS A 264 9.37 -17.17 31.73
C LYS A 264 8.12 -17.11 30.85
N THR A 265 7.13 -18.01 31.03
CA THR A 265 5.89 -18.03 30.22
C THR A 265 5.17 -16.66 30.26
N GLY A 266 5.07 -16.04 31.44
CA GLY A 266 4.39 -14.74 31.60
C GLY A 266 5.09 -13.60 30.84
N GLU A 267 6.41 -13.47 31.00
CA GLU A 267 7.23 -12.47 30.30
C GLU A 267 7.16 -12.63 28.77
N LYS A 268 7.16 -13.89 28.30
CA LYS A 268 7.04 -14.20 26.88
C LYS A 268 5.65 -13.86 26.33
N VAL A 269 4.56 -14.11 27.07
CA VAL A 269 3.22 -13.63 26.69
C VAL A 269 3.20 -12.12 26.56
N ASP A 270 3.74 -11.37 27.53
CA ASP A 270 3.80 -9.90 27.47
C ASP A 270 4.56 -9.40 26.24
N SER A 271 5.70 -10.03 25.92
CA SER A 271 6.46 -9.73 24.70
C SER A 271 5.67 -10.02 23.42
N VAL A 272 4.91 -11.11 23.37
CA VAL A 272 4.06 -11.46 22.21
C VAL A 272 2.89 -10.49 22.07
N ILE A 273 2.23 -10.09 23.16
CA ILE A 273 1.15 -9.09 23.16
C ILE A 273 1.65 -7.74 22.64
N GLN A 274 2.84 -7.29 23.04
CA GLN A 274 3.47 -6.08 22.48
C GLN A 274 3.80 -6.19 20.99
N LYS A 275 4.13 -7.39 20.48
CA LYS A 275 4.35 -7.62 19.04
C LYS A 275 3.05 -7.65 18.25
N ILE A 276 2.02 -8.30 18.77
CA ILE A 276 0.66 -8.28 18.19
C ILE A 276 0.16 -6.84 18.08
N ALA A 277 0.37 -6.02 19.12
CA ALA A 277 -0.04 -4.61 19.13
C ALA A 277 0.60 -3.79 17.99
N LYS A 278 1.89 -3.99 17.71
CA LYS A 278 2.62 -3.30 16.62
C LYS A 278 2.15 -3.68 15.22
N GLU A 279 1.64 -4.89 15.03
CA GLU A 279 1.05 -5.35 13.77
C GLU A 279 -0.43 -4.88 13.69
N GLU A 280 -0.66 -3.57 13.63
CA GLU A 280 -2.01 -2.97 13.75
C GLU A 280 -3.01 -3.47 12.69
N LYS A 281 -2.52 -3.70 11.46
CA LYS A 281 -3.29 -4.23 10.34
C LYS A 281 -3.59 -5.73 10.43
N ALA A 282 -2.84 -6.48 11.25
CA ALA A 282 -3.09 -7.90 11.50
C ALA A 282 -4.19 -8.07 12.57
N LYS A 283 -5.43 -7.72 12.20
CA LYS A 283 -6.60 -7.81 13.09
C LYS A 283 -6.93 -9.24 13.48
N VAL A 284 -6.60 -10.23 12.65
CA VAL A 284 -6.79 -11.67 12.93
C VAL A 284 -5.53 -12.30 13.52
N VAL A 285 -5.68 -12.96 14.67
CA VAL A 285 -4.62 -13.70 15.37
C VAL A 285 -5.02 -15.18 15.49
N VAL A 286 -4.19 -16.07 14.95
CA VAL A 286 -4.36 -17.52 15.07
C VAL A 286 -3.71 -18.02 16.36
N LEU A 287 -4.44 -18.80 17.14
CA LEU A 287 -3.95 -19.44 18.36
C LEU A 287 -3.89 -20.96 18.15
N PHE A 288 -2.69 -21.46 17.83
CA PHE A 288 -2.38 -22.89 17.67
C PHE A 288 -1.78 -23.43 18.98
N LEU A 289 -2.64 -23.54 20.00
CA LEU A 289 -2.25 -23.79 21.38
C LEU A 289 -2.83 -25.13 21.84
N TYR A 290 -1.99 -26.03 22.35
CA TYR A 290 -2.47 -27.26 22.99
C TYR A 290 -2.92 -27.05 24.45
N VAL A 291 -2.39 -26.01 25.12
CA VAL A 291 -2.24 -26.06 26.58
C VAL A 291 -3.31 -25.29 27.35
N GLN A 292 -3.88 -25.95 28.36
CA GLN A 292 -4.84 -25.37 29.30
C GLN A 292 -4.30 -24.10 29.99
N GLY A 293 -5.12 -23.04 30.03
CA GLY A 293 -4.81 -21.76 30.67
C GLY A 293 -3.85 -20.84 29.90
N LEU A 294 -3.08 -21.33 28.92
CA LEU A 294 -2.15 -20.49 28.15
C LEU A 294 -2.89 -19.47 27.29
N GLY A 295 -3.94 -19.89 26.59
CA GLY A 295 -4.78 -18.97 25.81
C GLY A 295 -5.56 -18.00 26.69
N ASP A 296 -6.06 -18.43 27.86
CA ASP A 296 -6.75 -17.56 28.82
C ASP A 296 -5.82 -16.46 29.35
N LEU A 297 -4.54 -16.78 29.59
CA LEU A 297 -3.50 -15.80 29.94
C LEU A 297 -3.24 -14.81 28.80
N ILE A 298 -3.21 -15.26 27.54
CA ILE A 298 -3.06 -14.38 26.36
C ILE A 298 -4.26 -13.42 26.26
N LEU A 299 -5.49 -13.90 26.39
CA LEU A 299 -6.70 -13.05 26.38
C LEU A 299 -6.71 -12.07 27.57
N GLN A 300 -6.29 -12.50 28.77
CA GLN A 300 -6.17 -11.64 29.95
C GLN A 300 -5.16 -10.51 29.74
N LYS A 301 -3.99 -10.82 29.17
CA LYS A 301 -2.96 -9.80 28.88
C LYS A 301 -3.38 -8.87 27.74
N ALA A 302 -4.07 -9.38 26.71
CA ALA A 302 -4.66 -8.58 25.63
C ALA A 302 -5.73 -7.60 26.13
N ALA A 303 -6.55 -8.02 27.10
CA ALA A 303 -7.56 -7.17 27.74
C ALA A 303 -6.97 -6.13 28.71
N ALA A 304 -5.83 -6.43 29.34
CA ALA A 304 -5.14 -5.54 30.28
C ALA A 304 -4.33 -4.41 29.62
N MET A 305 -4.14 -4.45 28.29
CA MET A 305 -3.54 -3.37 27.51
C MET A 305 -4.35 -2.06 27.61
N LYS A 306 -3.69 -0.92 27.39
CA LYS A 306 -4.30 0.41 27.40
C LYS A 306 -3.89 1.18 26.14
N PRO A 307 -4.77 1.32 25.12
CA PRO A 307 -6.09 0.69 25.00
C PRO A 307 -6.02 -0.85 24.90
N PRO A 308 -7.11 -1.58 25.18
CA PRO A 308 -7.17 -3.03 24.97
C PRO A 308 -6.92 -3.42 23.51
N LEU A 309 -6.43 -4.64 23.26
CA LEU A 309 -6.16 -5.09 21.88
C LEU A 309 -7.44 -5.25 21.06
N GLU A 310 -7.49 -4.61 19.89
CA GLU A 310 -8.54 -4.82 18.90
C GLU A 310 -8.18 -5.99 17.96
N ARG A 311 -8.49 -7.22 18.36
CA ARG A 311 -8.21 -8.42 17.55
C ARG A 311 -9.41 -9.37 17.45
N ILE A 312 -9.36 -10.24 16.46
CA ILE A 312 -10.21 -11.42 16.26
C ILE A 312 -9.32 -12.63 16.49
N TRP A 313 -9.70 -13.51 17.41
CA TRP A 313 -8.94 -14.71 17.70
C TRP A 313 -9.55 -15.90 16.95
N LEU A 314 -8.72 -16.61 16.17
CA LEU A 314 -9.09 -17.89 15.54
C LEU A 314 -8.35 -19.02 16.25
N THR A 315 -9.07 -19.85 17.00
CA THR A 315 -8.47 -20.95 17.77
C THR A 315 -8.43 -22.27 17.00
N SER A 316 -7.38 -23.05 17.28
CA SER A 316 -7.35 -24.49 17.02
C SER A 316 -8.33 -25.25 17.93
N GLU A 317 -8.45 -26.56 17.74
CA GLU A 317 -9.36 -27.45 18.46
C GLU A 317 -8.88 -27.79 19.88
N SER A 318 -7.56 -27.69 20.10
CA SER A 318 -6.92 -28.17 21.34
C SER A 318 -7.05 -27.24 22.56
N TRP A 319 -7.25 -25.93 22.36
CA TRP A 319 -7.60 -25.01 23.45
C TRP A 319 -8.71 -24.05 23.01
N ASN A 320 -9.68 -23.87 23.91
CA ASN A 320 -10.82 -22.99 23.76
C ASN A 320 -11.25 -22.50 25.17
N PRO A 321 -11.58 -21.21 25.36
CA PRO A 321 -12.13 -20.71 26.63
C PRO A 321 -13.35 -21.50 27.10
N SER A 322 -13.50 -21.72 28.41
CA SER A 322 -14.59 -22.54 28.96
C SER A 322 -15.93 -21.77 28.99
N ALA A 323 -16.86 -22.19 28.13
CA ALA A 323 -18.26 -21.75 28.14
C ALA A 323 -19.00 -22.08 29.46
N ALA A 324 -18.64 -23.19 30.11
CA ALA A 324 -19.44 -23.81 31.18
C ALA A 324 -19.35 -23.12 32.56
N ILE A 325 -18.81 -21.90 32.65
CA ILE A 325 -18.54 -21.17 33.89
C ILE A 325 -19.39 -19.89 33.90
N HIS A 326 -20.43 -19.84 34.75
CA HIS A 326 -21.15 -18.60 35.07
C HIS A 326 -20.16 -17.48 35.41
N PHE A 327 -20.37 -16.28 34.83
CA PHE A 327 -19.43 -15.16 34.78
C PHE A 327 -18.53 -14.97 36.02
N SER A 328 -17.39 -15.66 36.03
CA SER A 328 -16.50 -15.67 37.19
C SER A 328 -15.64 -14.40 37.24
N SER A 329 -15.15 -14.06 38.43
CA SER A 329 -14.24 -12.92 38.66
C SER A 329 -12.87 -13.03 37.97
N ASN A 330 -12.64 -14.11 37.22
CA ASN A 330 -11.51 -14.28 36.30
C ASN A 330 -11.93 -14.04 34.83
N ILE A 331 -13.08 -14.56 34.41
CA ILE A 331 -13.61 -14.40 33.04
C ILE A 331 -13.98 -12.93 32.74
N SER A 332 -14.48 -12.21 33.74
CA SER A 332 -14.75 -10.77 33.64
C SER A 332 -13.55 -9.93 33.18
N ARG A 333 -12.32 -10.43 33.41
CA ARG A 333 -11.07 -9.74 33.08
C ARG A 333 -10.72 -9.74 31.59
N TYR A 334 -11.35 -10.63 30.80
CA TYR A 334 -11.07 -10.77 29.36
C TYR A 334 -12.33 -10.91 28.50
N TYR A 335 -13.50 -10.57 29.05
CA TYR A 335 -14.79 -10.54 28.33
C TYR A 335 -14.70 -9.87 26.94
N ASN A 336 -14.10 -8.67 26.87
CA ASN A 336 -13.91 -7.89 25.63
C ASN A 336 -13.02 -8.56 24.56
N GLN A 337 -12.30 -9.63 24.92
CA GLN A 337 -11.45 -10.43 24.03
C GLN A 337 -12.08 -11.80 23.69
N ALA A 338 -13.00 -12.28 24.52
CA ALA A 338 -13.66 -13.58 24.37
C ALA A 338 -14.92 -13.51 23.48
N VAL A 339 -15.65 -12.39 23.48
CA VAL A 339 -16.79 -12.20 22.57
C VAL A 339 -16.30 -12.09 21.13
N GLY A 340 -16.80 -12.98 20.26
CA GLY A 340 -16.48 -13.00 18.84
C GLY A 340 -15.23 -13.79 18.47
N ILE A 341 -14.71 -14.63 19.37
CA ILE A 341 -13.73 -15.67 19.00
C ILE A 341 -14.38 -16.63 17.99
N LEU A 342 -13.60 -17.06 17.00
CA LEU A 342 -13.95 -18.16 16.10
C LEU A 342 -13.07 -19.36 16.45
N SER A 343 -13.64 -20.57 16.44
CA SER A 343 -12.90 -21.81 16.67
C SER A 343 -13.15 -22.83 15.58
N ILE A 344 -12.10 -23.57 15.20
CA ILE A 344 -12.20 -24.76 14.35
C ILE A 344 -12.18 -26.01 15.22
N SER A 345 -13.33 -26.26 15.86
CA SER A 345 -13.59 -27.40 16.75
C SER A 345 -13.84 -28.69 15.96
N ILE A 346 -13.51 -29.83 16.57
CA ILE A 346 -14.01 -31.13 16.13
C ILE A 346 -15.53 -31.18 16.36
N LYS A 347 -16.28 -31.81 15.47
CA LYS A 347 -17.72 -32.01 15.67
C LYS A 347 -17.99 -32.93 16.87
N LYS A 348 -18.58 -32.35 17.91
CA LYS A 348 -19.08 -33.03 19.12
C LYS A 348 -20.45 -33.65 18.82
N TYR A 349 -20.80 -34.71 19.54
CA TYR A 349 -22.09 -35.38 19.45
C TYR A 349 -22.73 -35.56 20.83
N PRO A 350 -24.07 -35.53 20.96
CA PRO A 350 -24.74 -35.95 22.19
C PRO A 350 -24.55 -37.47 22.37
N MET A 351 -24.11 -37.89 23.55
CA MET A 351 -23.85 -39.30 23.87
C MET A 351 -24.81 -39.77 24.97
N THR A 352 -26.09 -39.94 24.64
CA THR A 352 -27.14 -40.33 25.60
C THR A 352 -26.85 -41.70 26.21
N GLU A 353 -26.55 -42.72 25.41
CA GLU A 353 -26.25 -44.07 25.92
C GLU A 353 -25.06 -44.08 26.91
N LEU A 354 -24.01 -43.28 26.67
CA LEU A 354 -22.90 -43.11 27.60
C LEU A 354 -23.32 -42.39 28.89
N VAL A 355 -24.16 -41.36 28.78
CA VAL A 355 -24.68 -40.60 29.93
C VAL A 355 -25.61 -41.46 30.80
N ASP A 356 -26.40 -42.33 30.19
CA ASP A 356 -27.28 -43.27 30.88
C ASP A 356 -26.45 -44.37 31.55
N TYR A 357 -25.46 -44.95 30.84
CA TYR A 357 -24.49 -45.88 31.41
C TYR A 357 -23.73 -45.28 32.61
N MET A 358 -23.20 -44.05 32.51
CA MET A 358 -22.56 -43.37 33.64
C MET A 358 -23.53 -43.16 34.80
N THR A 359 -24.82 -42.95 34.53
CA THR A 359 -25.84 -42.81 35.58
C THR A 359 -26.05 -44.13 36.31
N GLU A 360 -26.20 -45.23 35.57
CA GLU A 360 -26.29 -46.59 36.11
C GLU A 360 -25.04 -46.94 36.95
N GLN A 361 -23.83 -46.78 36.40
CA GLN A 361 -22.60 -47.17 37.09
C GLN A 361 -22.33 -46.32 38.36
N VAL A 362 -22.74 -45.05 38.39
CA VAL A 362 -22.64 -44.19 39.58
C VAL A 362 -23.66 -44.56 40.66
N ILE A 363 -24.82 -45.11 40.29
CA ILE A 363 -25.87 -45.48 41.25
C ILE A 363 -25.68 -46.91 41.77
N GLU A 364 -25.23 -47.85 40.93
CA GLU A 364 -25.24 -49.28 41.25
C GLU A 364 -23.85 -49.90 41.47
N ASN A 365 -22.83 -49.45 40.73
CA ASN A 365 -21.49 -50.06 40.72
C ASN A 365 -20.37 -49.10 41.18
N TRP A 366 -20.70 -48.03 41.91
CA TRP A 366 -19.75 -46.99 42.32
C TRP A 366 -18.57 -47.52 43.15
N GLU A 367 -18.81 -48.59 43.93
CA GLU A 367 -17.81 -49.28 44.74
C GLU A 367 -16.66 -49.86 43.90
N CYS A 368 -16.94 -50.24 42.65
CA CYS A 368 -15.96 -50.84 41.75
C CYS A 368 -15.13 -49.80 40.98
N ASN A 369 -15.58 -48.56 40.80
CA ASN A 369 -14.82 -47.59 39.99
C ASN A 369 -13.79 -46.81 40.83
N PHE A 370 -12.53 -47.23 40.79
CA PHE A 370 -11.39 -46.54 41.43
C PHE A 370 -11.31 -45.04 41.13
N TRP A 371 -11.32 -44.67 39.84
CA TRP A 371 -11.14 -43.29 39.40
C TRP A 371 -12.29 -42.41 39.90
N PHE A 372 -13.52 -42.92 39.86
CA PHE A 372 -14.68 -42.24 40.44
C PHE A 372 -14.55 -42.07 41.96
N ARG A 373 -14.21 -43.14 42.71
CA ARG A 373 -14.02 -43.07 44.17
C ARG A 373 -12.94 -42.05 44.56
N LYS A 374 -11.78 -42.08 43.89
CA LYS A 374 -10.69 -41.10 44.09
C LYS A 374 -11.14 -39.68 43.74
N TYR A 375 -11.87 -39.49 42.65
CA TYR A 375 -12.38 -38.18 42.25
C TYR A 375 -13.30 -37.57 43.32
N ILE A 376 -14.30 -38.31 43.79
CA ILE A 376 -15.23 -37.85 44.84
C ILE A 376 -14.52 -37.63 46.18
N GLN A 377 -13.50 -38.43 46.50
CA GLN A 377 -12.66 -38.25 47.68
C GLN A 377 -11.82 -36.95 47.62
N GLN A 378 -11.28 -36.61 46.45
CA GLN A 378 -10.30 -35.54 46.28
C GLN A 378 -10.89 -34.18 45.88
N ASN A 379 -12.05 -34.15 45.22
CA ASN A 379 -12.53 -32.93 44.54
C ASN A 379 -13.52 -32.11 45.36
N LYS A 380 -13.26 -30.82 45.52
CA LYS A 380 -14.27 -29.83 45.94
C LYS A 380 -15.32 -29.66 44.85
N PRO A 381 -16.63 -29.61 45.17
CA PRO A 381 -17.22 -29.49 46.51
C PRO A 381 -17.39 -30.83 47.27
N PHE A 382 -17.14 -31.96 46.62
CA PHE A 382 -17.45 -33.30 47.11
C PHE A 382 -16.62 -33.73 48.33
N GLU A 383 -15.29 -33.81 48.24
CA GLU A 383 -14.36 -34.17 49.34
C GLU A 383 -14.93 -35.25 50.29
N CYS A 384 -15.14 -36.46 49.75
CA CYS A 384 -15.94 -37.50 50.39
C CYS A 384 -15.41 -38.91 50.12
N ASN A 385 -15.01 -39.60 51.19
CA ASN A 385 -14.82 -41.04 51.16
C ASN A 385 -16.20 -41.69 51.36
N ILE A 386 -16.82 -42.16 50.29
CA ILE A 386 -18.18 -42.73 50.32
C ILE A 386 -18.20 -43.99 51.20
N ASP A 387 -19.22 -44.10 52.04
CA ASP A 387 -19.50 -45.26 52.89
C ASP A 387 -20.65 -46.09 52.34
N SER A 388 -21.74 -45.43 51.94
CA SER A 388 -22.94 -46.06 51.40
C SER A 388 -23.76 -45.07 50.56
N ILE A 389 -24.73 -45.59 49.80
CA ILE A 389 -25.76 -44.81 49.11
C ILE A 389 -27.09 -44.94 49.87
N SER A 390 -27.92 -43.88 49.88
CA SER A 390 -29.21 -43.88 50.57
C SER A 390 -30.24 -44.81 49.91
N LEU A 391 -31.26 -45.23 50.68
CA LEU A 391 -32.32 -46.15 50.23
C LEU A 391 -33.13 -45.63 49.03
N ASP A 392 -33.21 -44.32 48.84
CA ASP A 392 -33.81 -43.65 47.69
C ASP A 392 -32.82 -43.44 46.51
N LYS A 393 -31.60 -43.97 46.61
CA LYS A 393 -30.50 -43.86 45.63
C LYS A 393 -30.09 -42.41 45.28
N ASN A 394 -30.49 -41.42 46.08
CA ASN A 394 -30.37 -39.99 45.74
C ASN A 394 -29.21 -39.28 46.47
N THR A 395 -28.65 -39.87 47.52
CA THR A 395 -27.49 -39.30 48.25
C THR A 395 -26.40 -40.33 48.54
N PHE A 396 -25.15 -39.90 48.39
CA PHE A 396 -23.99 -40.58 48.95
C PHE A 396 -23.78 -40.12 50.40
N ILE A 397 -23.58 -41.08 51.29
CA ILE A 397 -23.24 -40.86 52.69
C ILE A 397 -21.72 -41.05 52.82
N CYS A 398 -21.03 -40.00 53.28
CA CYS A 398 -19.58 -40.04 53.47
C CYS A 398 -19.23 -40.62 54.85
N LYS A 399 -18.08 -41.30 54.94
CA LYS A 399 -17.50 -41.71 56.22
C LYS A 399 -17.33 -40.50 57.15
N PRO A 400 -17.49 -40.65 58.48
CA PRO A 400 -17.29 -39.56 59.42
C PRO A 400 -15.89 -38.95 59.28
N ASP A 401 -15.83 -37.62 59.24
CA ASP A 401 -14.57 -36.88 59.39
C ASP A 401 -13.95 -37.10 60.78
N THR A 402 -12.70 -36.68 60.98
CA THR A 402 -11.97 -36.72 62.27
C THR A 402 -12.75 -36.13 63.45
N ASN A 403 -13.67 -35.20 63.17
CA ASN A 403 -14.57 -34.57 64.13
C ASN A 403 -15.93 -35.30 64.33
N GLY A 404 -16.06 -36.55 63.84
CA GLY A 404 -17.30 -37.34 63.90
C GLY A 404 -18.41 -36.86 62.97
N LYS A 405 -18.17 -35.82 62.16
CA LYS A 405 -19.19 -35.20 61.29
C LYS A 405 -19.34 -35.98 59.99
N VAL A 406 -20.55 -36.48 59.75
CA VAL A 406 -20.95 -37.06 58.45
C VAL A 406 -21.26 -35.93 57.46
N LYS A 407 -20.82 -36.11 56.22
CA LYS A 407 -21.15 -35.28 55.06
C LYS A 407 -22.04 -36.09 54.13
N ASN A 408 -23.06 -35.47 53.54
CA ASN A 408 -23.92 -36.09 52.52
C ASN A 408 -23.77 -35.32 51.21
N ILE A 409 -23.80 -36.04 50.08
CA ILE A 409 -23.71 -35.46 48.74
C ILE A 409 -24.90 -35.94 47.91
N SER A 410 -25.56 -35.04 47.19
CA SER A 410 -26.58 -35.44 46.22
C SER A 410 -25.93 -36.14 45.02
N VAL A 411 -26.43 -37.32 44.66
CA VAL A 411 -26.03 -38.06 43.47
C VAL A 411 -26.30 -37.21 42.22
N ALA A 412 -27.41 -36.45 42.20
CA ALA A 412 -27.72 -35.52 41.11
C ALA A 412 -26.66 -34.41 40.95
N ALA A 413 -26.02 -33.94 42.03
CA ALA A 413 -24.94 -32.96 41.94
C ALA A 413 -23.66 -33.55 41.33
N VAL A 414 -23.32 -34.80 41.68
CA VAL A 414 -22.20 -35.54 41.07
C VAL A 414 -22.47 -35.80 39.58
N LEU A 415 -23.68 -36.26 39.25
CA LEU A 415 -24.10 -36.49 37.86
C LEU A 415 -24.10 -35.19 37.04
N THR A 416 -24.54 -34.06 37.61
CA THR A 416 -24.55 -32.76 36.92
C THR A 416 -23.14 -32.28 36.53
N ASP A 417 -22.13 -32.65 37.30
CA ASP A 417 -20.73 -32.39 36.97
C ASP A 417 -20.21 -33.35 35.90
N ILE A 418 -20.26 -34.67 36.12
CA ILE A 418 -19.66 -35.64 35.18
C ILE A 418 -20.40 -35.76 33.84
N LYS A 419 -21.71 -35.44 33.78
CA LYS A 419 -22.46 -35.40 32.51
C LYS A 419 -22.02 -34.27 31.58
N LYS A 420 -21.22 -33.29 32.06
CA LYS A 420 -20.51 -32.33 31.21
C LYS A 420 -19.26 -32.99 30.60
N LEU A 421 -19.52 -33.82 29.58
CA LEU A 421 -18.50 -34.56 28.83
C LEU A 421 -17.38 -33.62 28.35
N PRO A 422 -16.10 -33.90 28.63
CA PRO A 422 -14.98 -33.22 28.00
C PRO A 422 -14.87 -33.64 26.53
N GLY A 423 -14.14 -32.86 25.71
CA GLY A 423 -14.15 -32.91 24.23
C GLY A 423 -14.27 -34.29 23.55
N ASN A 424 -13.13 -34.91 23.21
CA ASN A 424 -13.08 -36.01 22.23
C ASN A 424 -13.41 -37.39 22.82
N ILE A 425 -14.46 -37.49 23.64
CA ILE A 425 -14.89 -38.73 24.30
C ILE A 425 -15.54 -39.71 23.30
N ASP A 426 -16.23 -39.19 22.30
CA ASP A 426 -16.68 -39.93 21.11
C ASP A 426 -15.49 -40.64 20.43
N ARG A 427 -14.39 -39.90 20.20
CA ARG A 427 -13.18 -40.43 19.54
C ARG A 427 -12.40 -41.41 20.38
N LEU A 428 -12.55 -41.37 21.71
CA LEU A 428 -12.02 -42.39 22.62
C LEU A 428 -12.84 -43.70 22.55
N ILE A 429 -14.16 -43.60 22.42
CA ILE A 429 -15.05 -44.76 22.21
C ILE A 429 -14.83 -45.37 20.82
N ASP A 430 -14.73 -44.55 19.77
CA ASP A 430 -14.34 -44.98 18.41
C ASP A 430 -13.00 -45.74 18.45
N ALA A 431 -11.99 -45.19 19.14
CA ALA A 431 -10.64 -45.78 19.21
C ALA A 431 -10.63 -47.13 19.93
N THR A 432 -11.35 -47.23 21.06
CA THR A 432 -11.48 -48.47 21.83
C THR A 432 -12.21 -49.55 21.02
N THR A 433 -13.29 -49.16 20.34
CA THR A 433 -14.11 -50.05 19.50
C THR A 433 -13.36 -50.54 18.27
N ALA A 434 -12.57 -49.67 17.62
CA ALA A 434 -11.73 -50.02 16.48
C ALA A 434 -10.69 -51.11 16.82
N LEU A 435 -10.04 -50.99 17.99
CA LEU A 435 -9.09 -51.99 18.49
C LEU A 435 -9.78 -53.32 18.83
N GLY A 436 -10.94 -53.28 19.50
CA GLY A 436 -11.74 -54.48 19.78
C GLY A 436 -12.10 -55.24 18.50
N HIS A 437 -12.58 -54.53 17.47
CA HIS A 437 -12.86 -55.12 16.15
C HIS A 437 -11.62 -55.72 15.49
N ALA A 438 -10.47 -55.06 15.55
CA ALA A 438 -9.24 -55.57 14.96
C ALA A 438 -8.72 -56.83 15.66
N ILE A 439 -8.71 -56.84 17.00
CA ILE A 439 -8.31 -58.01 17.80
C ILE A 439 -9.25 -59.19 17.52
N HIS A 440 -10.57 -58.99 17.66
CA HIS A 440 -11.57 -60.02 17.35
C HIS A 440 -11.40 -60.58 15.94
N LYS A 441 -11.18 -59.72 14.94
CA LYS A 441 -11.05 -60.16 13.54
C LYS A 441 -9.79 -60.99 13.30
N VAL A 442 -8.65 -60.66 13.94
CA VAL A 442 -7.44 -61.49 13.87
C VAL A 442 -7.65 -62.84 14.57
N VAL A 443 -8.14 -62.83 15.81
CA VAL A 443 -8.40 -64.05 16.61
C VAL A 443 -9.35 -64.99 15.87
N ARG A 444 -10.47 -64.46 15.36
CA ARG A 444 -11.44 -65.21 14.54
C ARG A 444 -10.83 -65.80 13.26
N THR A 445 -9.88 -65.10 12.63
CA THR A 445 -9.18 -65.60 11.44
C THR A 445 -8.18 -66.70 11.81
N GLN A 446 -7.44 -66.55 12.92
CA GLN A 446 -6.53 -67.59 13.43
C GLN A 446 -7.29 -68.85 13.89
N CYS A 447 -8.48 -68.70 14.49
CA CYS A 447 -9.37 -69.80 14.85
C CYS A 447 -10.25 -70.35 13.68
N ASN A 448 -9.94 -70.04 12.41
CA ASN A 448 -10.69 -70.52 11.24
C ASN A 448 -12.23 -70.32 11.30
N ASN A 449 -12.70 -69.19 11.86
CA ASN A 449 -14.12 -68.88 12.11
C ASN A 449 -14.86 -69.84 13.07
N SER A 450 -14.15 -70.53 13.96
CA SER A 450 -14.74 -71.24 15.10
C SER A 450 -14.27 -70.61 16.43
N PRO A 451 -14.93 -70.85 17.57
CA PRO A 451 -14.39 -70.49 18.88
C PRO A 451 -13.14 -71.33 19.17
N CYS A 452 -12.01 -70.71 19.55
CA CYS A 452 -10.80 -71.42 19.95
C CYS A 452 -10.00 -70.64 21.00
N TYR A 453 -9.17 -71.35 21.77
CA TYR A 453 -8.25 -70.72 22.71
C TYR A 453 -6.93 -70.35 22.03
N ILE A 454 -6.57 -69.07 22.06
CA ILE A 454 -5.26 -68.56 21.64
C ILE A 454 -4.59 -67.94 22.86
N ASP A 455 -3.35 -68.34 23.14
CA ASP A 455 -2.53 -67.62 24.13
C ASP A 455 -2.14 -66.24 23.60
N THR A 456 -2.38 -65.20 24.41
CA THR A 456 -1.81 -63.85 24.31
C THR A 456 -0.38 -63.78 23.78
N GLU A 457 0.50 -64.73 24.12
CA GLU A 457 1.89 -64.73 23.65
C GLU A 457 2.04 -65.05 22.14
N ASN A 458 1.11 -65.83 21.59
CA ASN A 458 1.09 -66.23 20.18
C ASN A 458 0.32 -65.24 19.28
N LEU A 459 -0.35 -64.23 19.85
CA LEU A 459 -1.04 -63.20 19.07
C LEU A 459 -0.03 -62.18 18.52
N GLU A 460 0.16 -62.20 17.20
CA GLU A 460 1.09 -61.29 16.52
C GLU A 460 0.48 -59.88 16.35
N THR A 461 1.09 -58.88 17.00
CA THR A 461 0.69 -57.47 16.90
C THR A 461 0.78 -56.89 15.50
N ALA A 462 1.73 -57.35 14.67
CA ALA A 462 1.83 -56.95 13.27
C ALA A 462 0.58 -57.38 12.46
N SER A 463 0.00 -58.54 12.75
CA SER A 463 -1.28 -58.96 12.16
C SER A 463 -2.47 -58.08 12.61
N ILE A 464 -2.49 -57.64 13.88
CA ILE A 464 -3.51 -56.68 14.36
C ILE A 464 -3.33 -55.31 13.67
N THR A 465 -2.11 -54.79 13.59
CA THR A 465 -1.77 -53.56 12.85
C THR A 465 -2.17 -53.66 11.37
N LYS A 466 -1.94 -54.80 10.71
CA LYS A 466 -2.36 -55.06 9.32
C LYS A 466 -3.88 -55.14 9.17
N GLN A 467 -4.59 -55.55 10.22
CA GLN A 467 -6.06 -55.59 10.25
C GLN A 467 -6.68 -54.22 10.56
N MET A 468 -6.01 -53.34 11.32
CA MET A 468 -6.50 -51.97 11.59
C MET A 468 -6.77 -51.17 10.29
N PHE A 469 -5.91 -51.27 9.28
CA PHE A 469 -6.14 -50.68 7.95
C PHE A 469 -7.36 -51.25 7.19
N LYS A 470 -7.97 -52.33 7.68
CA LYS A 470 -9.17 -52.96 7.16
C LYS A 470 -10.36 -52.87 8.12
N THR A 471 -10.19 -52.24 9.28
CA THR A 471 -11.28 -52.01 10.23
C THR A 471 -12.22 -50.95 9.66
N ASN A 472 -13.49 -51.30 9.56
CA ASN A 472 -14.57 -50.45 9.10
C ASN A 472 -15.83 -50.82 9.89
N PHE A 473 -16.41 -49.85 10.60
CA PHE A 473 -17.67 -49.99 11.33
C PHE A 473 -18.38 -48.63 11.38
N THR A 474 -19.69 -48.66 11.61
CA THR A 474 -20.48 -47.45 11.88
C THR A 474 -20.60 -47.26 13.38
N ASN A 475 -20.35 -46.05 13.90
CA ASN A 475 -20.59 -45.72 15.30
C ASN A 475 -22.07 -45.34 15.55
N GLU A 476 -22.43 -45.10 16.81
CA GLU A 476 -23.80 -44.75 17.25
C GLU A 476 -24.33 -43.48 16.56
N GLN A 477 -23.41 -42.58 16.21
CA GLN A 477 -23.66 -41.29 15.59
C GLN A 477 -23.86 -41.40 14.07
N GLY A 478 -23.77 -42.61 13.50
CA GLY A 478 -23.93 -42.88 12.07
C GLY A 478 -22.68 -42.62 11.24
N GLU A 479 -21.53 -42.31 11.85
CA GLU A 479 -20.28 -42.09 11.12
C GLU A 479 -19.56 -43.42 10.81
N ILE A 480 -18.99 -43.50 9.61
CA ILE A 480 -18.21 -44.66 9.15
C ILE A 480 -16.75 -44.49 9.60
N ILE A 481 -16.37 -45.18 10.66
CA ILE A 481 -15.03 -45.17 11.23
C ILE A 481 -14.13 -46.12 10.43
N SER A 482 -13.19 -45.54 9.69
CA SER A 482 -12.21 -46.24 8.85
C SER A 482 -10.96 -45.41 8.64
N PHE A 483 -9.82 -46.07 8.39
CA PHE A 483 -8.49 -45.44 8.36
C PHE A 483 -7.88 -45.39 6.94
N THR A 484 -7.18 -44.31 6.61
CA THR A 484 -6.39 -44.19 5.38
C THR A 484 -5.10 -45.01 5.46
N LYS A 485 -4.36 -45.10 4.34
CA LYS A 485 -2.99 -45.65 4.31
C LYS A 485 -2.04 -44.95 5.30
N ASP A 486 -2.33 -43.70 5.67
CA ASP A 486 -1.55 -42.90 6.62
C ASP A 486 -2.04 -43.01 8.07
N GLY A 487 -3.01 -43.90 8.35
CA GLY A 487 -3.60 -44.14 9.67
C GLY A 487 -4.48 -43.00 10.20
N ASN A 488 -4.83 -42.03 9.35
CA ASN A 488 -5.79 -40.96 9.63
C ASN A 488 -7.23 -41.44 9.39
N PRO A 489 -8.27 -40.78 9.94
CA PRO A 489 -9.65 -41.01 9.52
C PRO A 489 -9.84 -40.76 8.01
N LEU A 490 -10.65 -41.59 7.34
CA LEU A 490 -10.95 -41.46 5.91
C LEU A 490 -11.76 -40.19 5.56
N ASN A 491 -12.60 -39.76 6.50
CA ASN A 491 -13.38 -38.54 6.45
C ASN A 491 -12.94 -37.62 7.60
N ALA A 492 -13.00 -36.31 7.41
CA ALA A 492 -12.74 -35.34 8.47
C ALA A 492 -13.85 -34.29 8.51
N TYR A 493 -14.22 -33.84 9.71
CA TYR A 493 -15.26 -32.84 9.90
C TYR A 493 -14.85 -31.91 11.05
N TYR A 494 -14.86 -30.60 10.79
CA TYR A 494 -14.71 -29.57 11.79
C TYR A 494 -15.97 -28.69 11.81
N THR A 495 -16.49 -28.42 13.00
CA THR A 495 -17.51 -27.39 13.22
C THR A 495 -16.80 -26.06 13.40
N ILE A 496 -17.31 -25.01 12.77
CA ILE A 496 -16.85 -23.64 13.00
C ILE A 496 -17.78 -23.03 14.03
N GLU A 497 -17.26 -22.80 15.24
CA GLU A 497 -18.00 -22.31 16.39
C GLU A 497 -17.64 -20.85 16.65
N ASN A 498 -18.62 -20.01 16.98
CA ASN A 498 -18.42 -18.62 17.39
C ASN A 498 -18.76 -18.47 18.88
N LEU A 499 -17.87 -17.84 19.64
CA LEU A 499 -18.03 -17.66 21.08
C LEU A 499 -18.83 -16.39 21.36
N ILE A 500 -20.08 -16.56 21.75
CA ILE A 500 -20.99 -15.47 22.13
C ILE A 500 -21.16 -15.41 23.64
N PHE A 501 -21.58 -14.26 24.15
CA PHE A 501 -22.08 -14.14 25.52
C PHE A 501 -23.60 -14.09 25.52
N ASN A 502 -24.22 -15.01 26.25
CA ASN A 502 -25.65 -15.14 26.36
C ASN A 502 -26.12 -14.34 27.60
N ASN A 503 -26.79 -13.21 27.35
CA ASN A 503 -27.25 -12.28 28.39
C ASN A 503 -28.32 -12.89 29.32
N GLU A 504 -29.08 -13.89 28.86
CA GLU A 504 -30.13 -14.54 29.66
C GLU A 504 -29.56 -15.57 30.65
N THR A 505 -28.51 -16.30 30.25
CA THR A 505 -27.86 -17.31 31.09
C THR A 505 -26.68 -16.77 31.90
N GLY A 506 -26.19 -15.57 31.56
CA GLY A 506 -25.01 -14.95 32.18
C GLY A 506 -23.71 -15.74 31.92
N ALA A 507 -23.65 -16.43 30.78
CA ALA A 507 -22.57 -17.36 30.45
C ALA A 507 -22.10 -17.20 28.99
N PHE A 508 -20.91 -17.70 28.71
CA PHE A 508 -20.39 -17.82 27.35
C PHE A 508 -20.92 -19.10 26.69
N GLU A 509 -21.15 -19.07 25.38
CA GLU A 509 -21.72 -20.18 24.62
C GLU A 509 -21.06 -20.28 23.23
N TYR A 510 -20.75 -21.51 22.80
CA TYR A 510 -20.23 -21.78 21.46
C TYR A 510 -21.40 -22.10 20.52
N VAL A 511 -21.74 -21.16 19.65
CA VAL A 511 -22.79 -21.35 18.63
C VAL A 511 -22.15 -21.83 17.32
N PRO A 512 -22.64 -22.93 16.71
CA PRO A 512 -22.12 -23.41 15.43
C PRO A 512 -22.56 -22.49 14.28
N VAL A 513 -21.62 -21.69 13.76
CA VAL A 513 -21.83 -20.77 12.62
C VAL A 513 -21.49 -21.40 11.27
N GLY A 514 -20.89 -22.58 11.26
CA GLY A 514 -20.60 -23.30 10.02
C GLY A 514 -19.90 -24.64 10.23
N HIS A 515 -19.42 -25.22 9.13
CA HIS A 515 -18.60 -26.43 9.14
C HIS A 515 -17.68 -26.52 7.91
N TRP A 516 -16.58 -27.24 8.10
CA TRP A 516 -15.71 -27.72 7.03
C TRP A 516 -15.69 -29.25 7.04
N ALA A 517 -15.78 -29.88 5.87
CA ALA A 517 -15.78 -31.33 5.74
C ALA A 517 -14.87 -31.81 4.62
N LEU A 518 -14.25 -32.97 4.82
CA LEU A 518 -13.49 -33.74 3.84
C LEU A 518 -14.15 -35.12 3.69
N TYR A 519 -14.66 -35.41 2.50
CA TYR A 519 -15.28 -36.68 2.16
C TYR A 519 -14.34 -37.53 1.30
N ASN A 520 -14.25 -38.83 1.61
CA ASN A 520 -13.45 -39.83 0.88
C ASN A 520 -12.02 -39.35 0.55
N ASN A 521 -11.36 -38.70 1.53
CA ASN A 521 -10.02 -38.12 1.42
C ASN A 521 -9.76 -37.26 0.15
N SER A 522 -10.80 -36.63 -0.43
CA SER A 522 -10.68 -35.92 -1.72
C SER A 522 -11.56 -34.67 -1.84
N ARG A 523 -12.87 -34.76 -1.55
CA ARG A 523 -13.80 -33.63 -1.69
C ARG A 523 -13.82 -32.80 -0.40
N THR A 524 -13.29 -31.58 -0.45
CA THR A 524 -13.43 -30.58 0.63
C THR A 524 -14.62 -29.66 0.41
N GLU A 525 -15.36 -29.34 1.47
CA GLU A 525 -16.49 -28.40 1.45
C GLU A 525 -16.42 -27.46 2.67
N LEU A 526 -16.70 -26.17 2.49
CA LEU A 526 -16.87 -25.18 3.56
C LEU A 526 -18.26 -24.57 3.43
N LYS A 527 -19.00 -24.52 4.54
CA LYS A 527 -20.29 -23.81 4.66
C LYS A 527 -20.24 -22.93 5.90
N LEU A 528 -20.53 -21.65 5.73
CA LEU A 528 -20.62 -20.63 6.78
C LEU A 528 -21.96 -19.92 6.67
N ASN A 529 -22.54 -19.56 7.82
CA ASN A 529 -23.68 -18.68 7.93
C ASN A 529 -23.21 -17.34 8.52
N GLU A 530 -22.85 -16.41 7.65
CA GLU A 530 -22.07 -15.22 8.01
C GLU A 530 -22.86 -14.23 8.87
N SER A 531 -24.17 -14.11 8.66
CA SER A 531 -25.07 -13.31 9.49
C SER A 531 -25.33 -13.89 10.89
N ALA A 532 -24.88 -15.11 11.17
CA ALA A 532 -24.90 -15.69 12.52
C ALA A 532 -23.59 -15.46 13.30
N ILE A 533 -22.59 -14.80 12.71
CA ILE A 533 -21.30 -14.51 13.36
C ILE A 533 -21.40 -13.19 14.13
N VAL A 534 -21.21 -13.26 15.45
CA VAL A 534 -21.05 -12.07 16.28
C VAL A 534 -19.59 -11.65 16.26
N TRP A 535 -19.32 -10.48 15.69
CA TRP A 535 -17.98 -9.87 15.72
C TRP A 535 -17.70 -9.14 17.05
N PRO A 536 -16.42 -8.99 17.46
CA PRO A 536 -16.03 -8.28 18.66
C PRO A 536 -16.59 -6.85 18.76
N GLN A 537 -16.87 -6.39 19.98
CA GLN A 537 -17.55 -5.10 20.23
C GLN A 537 -16.80 -3.88 19.67
N TRP A 538 -15.47 -3.92 19.60
CA TRP A 538 -14.66 -2.83 19.01
C TRP A 538 -14.99 -2.60 17.53
N PHE A 539 -15.33 -3.65 16.79
CA PHE A 539 -15.74 -3.55 15.38
C PHE A 539 -17.14 -2.95 15.24
N ASN A 540 -18.10 -3.41 16.05
CA ASN A 540 -19.48 -2.89 15.99
C ASN A 540 -19.56 -1.40 16.34
N ASN A 541 -18.74 -0.91 17.28
CA ASN A 541 -18.61 0.52 17.57
C ASN A 541 -17.95 1.29 16.41
N SER A 542 -17.09 0.65 15.62
CA SER A 542 -16.40 1.29 14.49
C SER A 542 -17.33 1.55 13.30
N ARG A 543 -18.41 0.78 13.14
CA ARG A 543 -19.43 0.99 12.08
C ARG A 543 -20.14 2.35 12.13
N GLN A 544 -20.07 3.06 13.26
CA GLN A 544 -20.74 4.36 13.44
C GLN A 544 -19.92 5.57 12.94
N LYS A 545 -18.72 5.36 12.40
CA LYS A 545 -17.95 6.43 11.74
C LYS A 545 -18.30 6.48 10.26
N THR A 546 -19.20 7.40 9.91
CA THR A 546 -19.31 7.89 8.53
C THR A 546 -17.95 8.43 8.08
N ASP A 547 -17.67 8.33 6.79
CA ASP A 547 -16.67 9.20 6.19
C ASP A 547 -17.21 10.65 6.11
N GLY A 548 -16.47 11.55 5.45
CA GLY A 548 -16.91 12.93 5.24
C GLY A 548 -18.01 13.12 4.18
N SER A 549 -18.41 12.06 3.47
CA SER A 549 -19.44 12.09 2.42
C SER A 549 -20.84 11.79 2.95
N GLY A 550 -20.93 10.98 4.01
CA GLY A 550 -22.19 10.56 4.63
C GLY A 550 -22.80 9.29 4.04
N ASP A 551 -22.10 8.62 3.12
CA ASP A 551 -22.50 7.30 2.61
C ASP A 551 -22.07 6.17 3.57
N TRP A 552 -22.83 5.07 3.56
CA TRP A 552 -22.61 3.93 4.46
C TRP A 552 -21.85 2.80 3.75
N VAL A 553 -20.54 2.70 4.01
CA VAL A 553 -19.73 1.55 3.55
C VAL A 553 -19.99 0.34 4.47
N GLU A 554 -21.13 -0.32 4.24
CA GLU A 554 -21.63 -1.45 5.02
C GLU A 554 -20.80 -2.73 4.80
N THR A 555 -19.60 -2.76 5.37
CA THR A 555 -18.77 -3.97 5.45
C THR A 555 -19.13 -4.76 6.70
N ASP A 556 -19.91 -5.82 6.53
CA ASP A 556 -20.35 -6.70 7.64
C ASP A 556 -19.22 -7.57 8.24
N ILE A 557 -18.03 -7.55 7.67
CA ILE A 557 -16.88 -8.39 8.01
C ILE A 557 -15.66 -7.48 8.27
N PRO A 558 -14.95 -7.61 9.41
CA PRO A 558 -13.76 -6.81 9.68
C PRO A 558 -12.62 -7.16 8.72
N ALA A 559 -11.90 -6.15 8.21
CA ALA A 559 -10.74 -6.36 7.36
C ALA A 559 -9.48 -6.77 8.18
N SER A 560 -8.70 -7.72 7.63
CA SER A 560 -7.36 -8.07 8.11
C SER A 560 -6.44 -8.20 6.90
N ARG A 561 -5.96 -7.06 6.42
CA ARG A 561 -5.23 -6.91 5.14
C ARG A 561 -3.95 -6.10 5.33
N CYS A 562 -2.90 -6.43 4.60
CA CYS A 562 -1.65 -5.64 4.67
C CYS A 562 -1.82 -4.28 3.98
N SER A 563 -2.51 -4.30 2.85
CA SER A 563 -2.79 -3.14 2.02
C SER A 563 -4.23 -3.16 1.56
N ASP A 564 -4.79 -1.98 1.52
CA ASP A 564 -6.14 -1.73 1.06
C ASP A 564 -6.14 -1.77 -0.48
N ARG A 565 -7.30 -2.01 -1.10
CA ARG A 565 -7.37 -2.11 -2.57
C ARG A 565 -7.10 -0.73 -3.18
N CYS A 566 -6.24 -0.64 -4.18
CA CYS A 566 -5.99 0.63 -4.85
C CYS A 566 -7.22 1.02 -5.67
N GLU A 567 -7.80 2.17 -5.36
CA GLU A 567 -8.98 2.73 -6.03
C GLU A 567 -8.66 3.16 -7.46
N PRO A 568 -9.67 3.36 -8.34
CA PRO A 568 -9.47 4.03 -9.62
C PRO A 568 -8.74 5.38 -9.45
N GLY A 569 -7.89 5.72 -10.42
CA GLY A 569 -6.93 6.82 -10.29
C GLY A 569 -5.59 6.46 -9.61
N TYR A 570 -5.48 5.30 -8.97
CA TYR A 570 -4.25 4.81 -8.33
C TYR A 570 -3.73 3.53 -8.98
N LYS A 571 -2.40 3.37 -9.00
CA LYS A 571 -1.70 2.14 -9.38
C LYS A 571 -1.02 1.46 -8.21
N VAL A 572 -0.91 0.14 -8.31
CA VAL A 572 -0.19 -0.76 -7.41
C VAL A 572 1.32 -0.62 -7.60
N VAL A 573 2.07 -0.37 -6.53
CA VAL A 573 3.54 -0.21 -6.55
C VAL A 573 4.17 -1.01 -5.41
N GLY A 574 5.34 -1.61 -5.66
CA GLY A 574 6.09 -2.35 -4.63
C GLY A 574 5.38 -3.61 -4.11
N ARG A 575 4.62 -4.29 -4.98
CA ARG A 575 3.83 -5.49 -4.63
C ARG A 575 4.73 -6.63 -4.16
N SER A 576 4.62 -6.96 -2.87
CA SER A 576 5.02 -8.27 -2.33
C SER A 576 3.84 -9.25 -2.47
N SER A 577 3.98 -10.48 -1.96
CA SER A 577 2.96 -11.54 -2.04
C SER A 577 1.60 -11.21 -1.42
N CYS A 578 1.47 -10.10 -0.68
CA CYS A 578 0.26 -9.70 0.05
C CYS A 578 0.16 -8.21 0.42
N CYS A 579 1.25 -7.44 0.26
CA CYS A 579 1.35 -6.01 0.57
C CYS A 579 1.74 -5.23 -0.68
N TRP A 580 1.22 -4.02 -0.82
CA TRP A 580 1.52 -3.07 -1.89
C TRP A 580 1.24 -1.63 -1.44
N ASN A 581 1.82 -0.65 -2.14
CA ASN A 581 1.47 0.75 -1.97
C ASN A 581 0.62 1.23 -3.14
N CYS A 582 -0.35 2.09 -2.88
CA CYS A 582 -1.16 2.72 -3.92
C CYS A 582 -0.62 4.12 -4.20
N HIS A 583 -0.13 4.35 -5.42
CA HIS A 583 0.32 5.67 -5.87
C HIS A 583 -0.66 6.23 -6.89
N ALA A 584 -1.06 7.49 -6.74
CA ALA A 584 -1.87 8.17 -7.75
C ALA A 584 -1.16 8.14 -9.11
N CYS A 585 -1.92 8.06 -10.20
CA CYS A 585 -1.36 8.26 -11.53
C CYS A 585 -0.83 9.70 -11.67
N THR A 586 0.34 9.85 -12.28
CA THR A 586 1.01 11.13 -12.54
C THR A 586 1.13 11.38 -14.04
N ASP A 587 1.70 12.52 -14.44
CA ASP A 587 2.19 12.76 -15.81
C ASP A 587 1.12 12.61 -16.90
N ASN A 588 -0.10 13.05 -16.60
CA ASN A 588 -1.26 12.99 -17.48
C ASN A 588 -1.70 11.55 -17.86
N ASN A 589 -1.46 10.60 -16.96
CA ASN A 589 -1.98 9.23 -17.03
C ASN A 589 -3.23 9.06 -16.14
N HIS A 590 -4.04 8.04 -16.45
CA HIS A 590 -5.28 7.73 -15.74
C HIS A 590 -5.47 6.21 -15.54
N THR A 591 -6.35 5.81 -14.62
CA THR A 591 -6.89 4.45 -14.59
C THR A 591 -8.34 4.41 -14.10
N SER A 592 -9.18 3.66 -14.83
CA SER A 592 -10.60 3.48 -14.56
C SER A 592 -10.94 2.21 -13.77
N HIS A 593 -9.93 1.49 -13.28
CA HIS A 593 -10.11 0.18 -12.61
C HIS A 593 -9.35 0.13 -11.28
N GLU A 594 -9.94 -0.55 -10.29
CA GLU A 594 -9.26 -0.94 -9.06
C GLU A 594 -8.03 -1.81 -9.35
N MET A 595 -7.04 -1.76 -8.44
CA MET A 595 -5.86 -2.65 -8.44
C MET A 595 -5.06 -2.65 -9.75
N ALA A 596 -5.09 -1.55 -10.50
CA ALA A 596 -4.34 -1.40 -11.75
C ALA A 596 -2.82 -1.42 -11.48
N GLU A 597 -2.07 -2.21 -12.24
CA GLU A 597 -0.61 -2.28 -12.10
C GLU A 597 0.10 -1.13 -12.85
N GLU A 598 -0.55 -0.60 -13.90
CA GLU A 598 -0.06 0.54 -14.70
C GLU A 598 -1.17 1.56 -14.99
N CYS A 599 -0.77 2.84 -15.16
CA CYS A 599 -1.65 3.93 -15.58
C CYS A 599 -1.51 4.17 -17.10
N LYS A 600 -2.60 4.57 -17.77
CA LYS A 600 -2.64 4.78 -19.22
C LYS A 600 -2.59 6.28 -19.58
N PRO A 601 -1.83 6.72 -20.61
CA PRO A 601 -1.74 8.13 -20.97
C PRO A 601 -3.05 8.67 -21.58
N CYS A 602 -3.41 9.91 -21.23
CA CYS A 602 -4.55 10.63 -21.82
C CYS A 602 -4.28 11.20 -23.23
N GLY A 603 -3.03 11.17 -23.71
CA GLY A 603 -2.68 11.63 -25.07
C GLY A 603 -2.88 13.14 -25.28
N ASN A 604 -3.82 13.51 -26.16
CA ASN A 604 -4.19 14.91 -26.39
C ASN A 604 -5.25 15.45 -25.41
N TYR A 605 -5.79 14.60 -24.53
CA TYR A 605 -6.72 14.98 -23.47
C TYR A 605 -5.96 15.23 -22.16
N HIS A 606 -6.55 15.96 -21.21
CA HIS A 606 -6.02 16.13 -19.85
C HIS A 606 -6.75 15.23 -18.85
N HIS A 607 -6.03 14.68 -17.88
CA HIS A 607 -6.62 13.89 -16.79
C HIS A 607 -7.61 14.73 -15.94
N THR A 608 -8.64 14.09 -15.41
CA THR A 608 -9.45 14.59 -14.28
C THR A 608 -8.59 14.70 -13.03
N LEU A 609 -8.93 15.59 -12.09
CA LEU A 609 -8.24 15.72 -10.79
C LEU A 609 -8.06 14.38 -10.05
N ASP A 610 -9.07 13.51 -10.14
CA ASP A 610 -9.09 12.19 -9.50
C ASP A 610 -8.30 11.12 -10.27
N ASN A 611 -7.71 11.46 -11.43
CA ASN A 611 -6.99 10.56 -12.34
C ASN A 611 -7.80 9.38 -12.91
N ILE A 612 -9.14 9.44 -12.89
CA ILE A 612 -10.03 8.36 -13.37
C ILE A 612 -10.32 8.45 -14.88
N ARG A 613 -10.40 9.67 -15.44
CA ARG A 613 -10.82 9.92 -16.85
C ARG A 613 -9.98 11.00 -17.51
N CYS A 614 -10.19 11.20 -18.81
CA CYS A 614 -9.56 12.27 -19.61
C CYS A 614 -10.63 13.23 -20.18
N LEU A 615 -10.28 14.52 -20.30
CA LEU A 615 -11.12 15.64 -20.74
C LEU A 615 -10.42 16.46 -21.83
N GLU A 616 -11.18 17.15 -22.68
CA GLU A 616 -10.64 17.90 -23.83
C GLU A 616 -9.95 19.20 -23.40
N THR A 617 -8.73 19.45 -23.87
CA THR A 617 -7.94 20.65 -23.50
C THR A 617 -8.40 21.89 -24.27
N PRO A 618 -8.80 22.99 -23.60
CA PRO A 618 -9.23 24.21 -24.28
C PRO A 618 -8.09 24.92 -25.02
N ILE A 619 -8.46 25.58 -26.12
CA ILE A 619 -7.55 26.36 -26.98
C ILE A 619 -7.75 27.86 -26.70
N LYS A 620 -6.65 28.60 -26.47
CA LYS A 620 -6.64 30.06 -26.27
C LYS A 620 -5.91 30.78 -27.41
N TRP A 621 -6.40 31.97 -27.75
CA TRP A 621 -5.77 32.97 -28.63
C TRP A 621 -6.10 34.37 -28.11
N LEU A 622 -5.49 35.43 -28.68
CA LEU A 622 -5.75 36.82 -28.29
C LEU A 622 -7.18 37.23 -28.66
N LYS A 623 -8.00 37.58 -27.67
CA LYS A 623 -9.37 38.07 -27.85
C LYS A 623 -9.47 39.56 -27.56
N ILE A 624 -10.60 40.17 -27.94
CA ILE A 624 -10.90 41.57 -27.59
C ILE A 624 -11.09 41.75 -26.08
N ASP A 625 -11.47 40.67 -25.38
CA ASP A 625 -11.67 40.62 -23.93
C ASP A 625 -10.35 40.61 -23.13
N ASP A 626 -9.23 40.20 -23.75
CA ASP A 626 -7.91 40.34 -23.14
C ASP A 626 -7.52 41.84 -23.11
N PRO A 627 -7.02 42.40 -22.00
CA PRO A 627 -6.66 43.83 -21.91
C PRO A 627 -5.67 44.30 -23.00
N ALA A 628 -4.79 43.41 -23.45
CA ALA A 628 -3.88 43.67 -24.55
C ALA A 628 -4.62 43.83 -25.90
N GLY A 629 -5.61 42.98 -26.18
CA GLY A 629 -6.43 43.05 -27.39
C GLY A 629 -7.28 44.32 -27.43
N LEU A 630 -7.93 44.66 -26.31
CA LEU A 630 -8.69 45.90 -26.15
C LEU A 630 -7.82 47.15 -26.43
N SER A 631 -6.58 47.17 -25.95
CA SER A 631 -5.66 48.29 -26.15
C SER A 631 -5.35 48.55 -27.64
N ILE A 632 -5.19 47.49 -28.44
CA ILE A 632 -4.93 47.56 -29.88
C ILE A 632 -6.13 48.19 -30.60
N VAL A 633 -7.36 47.78 -30.25
CA VAL A 633 -8.59 48.33 -30.87
C VAL A 633 -8.70 49.83 -30.61
N ILE A 634 -8.53 50.27 -29.35
CA ILE A 634 -8.68 51.68 -28.97
C ILE A 634 -7.67 52.56 -29.72
N ILE A 635 -6.39 52.19 -29.74
CA ILE A 635 -5.34 52.94 -30.43
C ILE A 635 -5.61 52.99 -31.95
N SER A 636 -6.01 51.85 -32.54
CA SER A 636 -6.31 51.76 -33.98
C SER A 636 -7.53 52.61 -34.35
N CYS A 637 -8.58 52.63 -33.53
CA CYS A 637 -9.76 53.49 -33.74
C CYS A 637 -9.42 54.98 -33.66
N LEU A 638 -8.58 55.41 -32.70
CA LEU A 638 -8.09 56.79 -32.62
C LEU A 638 -7.26 57.16 -33.86
N GLY A 639 -6.44 56.24 -34.36
CA GLY A 639 -5.69 56.38 -35.60
C GLY A 639 -6.59 56.53 -36.84
N ILE A 640 -7.61 55.68 -36.97
CA ILE A 640 -8.61 55.76 -38.05
C ILE A 640 -9.33 57.11 -38.00
N LEU A 641 -9.80 57.56 -36.83
CA LEU A 641 -10.46 58.86 -36.68
C LEU A 641 -9.53 60.03 -37.07
N ALA A 642 -8.26 59.98 -36.67
CA ALA A 642 -7.26 60.98 -37.08
C ALA A 642 -7.00 60.95 -38.60
N SER A 643 -6.94 59.75 -39.21
CA SER A 643 -6.81 59.59 -40.66
C SER A 643 -8.01 60.18 -41.41
N ILE A 644 -9.25 59.95 -40.95
CA ILE A 644 -10.48 60.49 -41.55
C ILE A 644 -10.51 62.02 -41.42
N ALA A 645 -10.22 62.56 -40.23
CA ALA A 645 -10.18 64.00 -40.00
C ALA A 645 -9.15 64.71 -40.89
N THR A 646 -7.96 64.11 -41.05
CA THR A 646 -6.92 64.64 -41.94
C THR A 646 -7.27 64.48 -43.42
N CYS A 647 -7.89 63.37 -43.84
CA CYS A 647 -8.42 63.21 -45.19
C CYS A 647 -9.45 64.30 -45.54
N ILE A 648 -10.44 64.52 -44.66
CA ILE A 648 -11.48 65.54 -44.83
C ILE A 648 -10.86 66.93 -44.91
N PHE A 649 -9.89 67.25 -44.05
CA PHE A 649 -9.15 68.53 -44.13
C PHE A 649 -8.42 68.67 -45.48
N MET A 650 -7.66 67.64 -45.88
CA MET A 650 -6.87 67.64 -47.11
C MET A 650 -7.72 67.76 -48.37
N TYR A 651 -8.94 67.21 -48.37
CA TYR A 651 -9.93 67.46 -49.41
C TYR A 651 -10.48 68.89 -49.35
N ARG A 652 -10.90 69.36 -48.16
CA ARG A 652 -11.54 70.67 -47.95
C ARG A 652 -10.66 71.86 -48.33
N PHE A 653 -9.33 71.71 -48.24
CA PHE A 653 -8.32 72.74 -48.53
C PHE A 653 -7.30 72.31 -49.58
N TRP A 654 -7.66 71.32 -50.40
CA TRP A 654 -6.80 70.69 -51.41
C TRP A 654 -5.95 71.67 -52.22
N GLU A 655 -6.60 72.66 -52.84
CA GLU A 655 -5.90 73.63 -53.70
C GLU A 655 -4.89 74.44 -52.89
N LEU A 656 -5.31 75.02 -51.76
CA LEU A 656 -4.47 75.86 -50.88
C LEU A 656 -3.22 75.12 -50.36
N VAL A 657 -3.31 73.82 -50.13
CA VAL A 657 -2.15 73.00 -49.73
C VAL A 657 -1.29 72.65 -50.95
N THR A 658 -1.90 72.21 -52.06
CA THR A 658 -1.18 71.62 -53.20
C THR A 658 -0.58 72.60 -54.21
N VAL A 659 -0.85 73.93 -54.13
CA VAL A 659 -0.36 74.94 -55.12
C VAL A 659 1.14 74.81 -55.48
N HIS A 660 1.99 74.39 -54.54
CA HIS A 660 3.45 74.30 -54.73
C HIS A 660 3.98 72.85 -54.68
N GLU A 661 3.09 71.86 -54.62
CA GLU A 661 3.42 70.45 -54.43
C GLU A 661 3.70 69.76 -55.77
N LYS A 662 4.98 69.51 -56.08
CA LYS A 662 5.40 68.82 -57.32
C LYS A 662 4.82 67.41 -57.50
N SER A 663 4.31 66.79 -56.44
CA SER A 663 3.84 65.41 -56.40
C SER A 663 2.56 65.25 -55.56
N LYS A 664 1.52 66.02 -55.92
CA LYS A 664 0.23 66.10 -55.21
C LYS A 664 -0.49 64.77 -55.02
N HIS A 665 -0.52 63.92 -56.04
CA HIS A 665 -1.19 62.60 -55.98
C HIS A 665 -0.53 61.66 -54.96
N LEU A 666 0.79 61.79 -54.79
CA LEU A 666 1.55 61.00 -53.83
C LEU A 666 1.24 61.41 -52.37
N LEU A 667 0.80 62.65 -52.12
CA LEU A 667 0.28 63.07 -50.80
C LEU A 667 -1.12 62.48 -50.52
N THR A 668 -1.96 62.36 -51.56
CA THR A 668 -3.27 61.69 -51.47
C THR A 668 -3.13 60.21 -51.14
N PHE A 669 -2.12 59.55 -51.73
CA PHE A 669 -1.79 58.16 -51.47
C PHE A 669 -1.45 57.90 -49.99
N VAL A 670 -0.75 58.81 -49.31
CA VAL A 670 -0.51 58.69 -47.83
C VAL A 670 -1.81 58.71 -47.05
N CYS A 671 -2.76 59.57 -47.44
CA CYS A 671 -4.04 59.69 -46.76
C CYS A 671 -4.83 58.37 -46.80
N VAL A 672 -4.75 57.65 -47.93
CA VAL A 672 -5.31 56.30 -48.09
C VAL A 672 -4.49 55.24 -47.34
N LEU A 673 -3.15 55.30 -47.42
CA LEU A 673 -2.23 54.37 -46.74
C LEU A 673 -2.39 54.37 -45.21
N LEU A 674 -2.70 55.52 -44.62
CA LEU A 674 -2.92 55.65 -43.18
C LEU A 674 -4.15 54.86 -42.71
N PHE A 675 -5.25 54.87 -43.47
CA PHE A 675 -6.43 54.06 -43.16
C PHE A 675 -6.08 52.56 -43.13
N PHE A 676 -5.35 52.07 -44.14
CA PHE A 676 -4.87 50.69 -44.18
C PHE A 676 -3.88 50.36 -43.05
N THR A 677 -3.05 51.31 -42.64
CA THR A 677 -2.05 51.13 -41.57
C THR A 677 -2.70 50.99 -40.20
N PHE A 678 -3.66 51.85 -39.86
CA PHE A 678 -4.42 51.69 -38.62
C PHE A 678 -5.38 50.49 -38.66
N GLY A 679 -5.82 50.09 -39.86
CA GLY A 679 -6.54 48.83 -40.08
C GLY A 679 -5.73 47.55 -39.79
N TYR A 680 -4.41 47.63 -39.60
CA TYR A 680 -3.59 46.45 -39.30
C TYR A 680 -3.89 45.86 -37.92
N GLY A 681 -4.04 46.70 -36.89
CA GLY A 681 -4.17 46.26 -35.49
C GLY A 681 -5.30 45.24 -35.25
N PRO A 682 -6.55 45.52 -35.69
CA PRO A 682 -7.67 44.59 -35.54
C PRO A 682 -7.47 43.20 -36.17
N LEU A 683 -6.60 43.05 -37.19
CA LEU A 683 -6.30 41.75 -37.81
C LEU A 683 -5.58 40.78 -36.86
N HIS A 684 -5.08 41.24 -35.71
CA HIS A 684 -4.44 40.40 -34.70
C HIS A 684 -5.42 39.72 -33.73
N ILE A 685 -6.71 40.06 -33.77
CA ILE A 685 -7.76 39.58 -32.86
C ILE A 685 -8.61 38.46 -33.53
N ILE A 686 -8.53 38.34 -34.85
CA ILE A 686 -9.14 37.24 -35.62
C ILE A 686 -8.41 35.94 -35.28
N GLU A 687 -9.15 34.82 -35.19
CA GLU A 687 -8.57 33.51 -34.86
C GLU A 687 -7.45 33.12 -35.85
N PRO A 688 -6.27 32.67 -35.35
CA PRO A 688 -5.18 32.19 -36.21
C PRO A 688 -5.59 30.98 -37.07
N THR A 689 -5.74 31.20 -38.37
CA THR A 689 -5.82 30.13 -39.39
C THR A 689 -4.65 30.26 -40.35
N LEU A 690 -4.33 29.17 -41.09
CA LEU A 690 -3.21 29.12 -42.03
C LEU A 690 -3.21 30.33 -42.99
N MET A 691 -4.37 30.58 -43.60
CA MET A 691 -4.56 31.71 -44.54
C MET A 691 -4.45 33.07 -43.85
N PHE A 692 -5.06 33.26 -42.67
CA PHE A 692 -4.98 34.55 -41.97
C PHE A 692 -3.57 34.84 -41.46
N CYS A 693 -2.80 33.83 -41.04
CA CYS A 693 -1.42 34.00 -40.61
C CYS A 693 -0.49 34.41 -41.78
N SER A 694 -0.60 33.76 -42.94
CA SER A 694 0.06 34.20 -44.18
C SER A 694 -0.25 35.67 -44.50
N VAL A 695 -1.53 36.04 -44.55
CA VAL A 695 -1.98 37.40 -44.90
C VAL A 695 -1.50 38.43 -43.87
N ARG A 696 -1.63 38.17 -42.57
CA ARG A 696 -1.21 39.10 -41.50
C ARG A 696 0.28 39.38 -41.51
N ASN A 697 1.10 38.36 -41.78
CA ASN A 697 2.55 38.50 -41.85
C ASN A 697 2.99 39.23 -43.14
N GLY A 698 2.44 38.88 -44.30
CA GLY A 698 2.74 39.56 -45.56
C GLY A 698 2.34 41.04 -45.55
N TYR A 699 1.18 41.37 -44.97
CA TYR A 699 0.67 42.75 -44.90
C TYR A 699 1.60 43.72 -44.15
N PHE A 700 2.30 43.24 -43.11
CA PHE A 700 3.31 44.02 -42.38
C PHE A 700 4.45 44.47 -43.29
N PHE A 701 5.06 43.53 -44.02
CA PHE A 701 6.19 43.81 -44.92
C PHE A 701 5.76 44.69 -46.11
N VAL A 702 4.56 44.47 -46.67
CA VAL A 702 4.00 45.34 -47.72
C VAL A 702 3.85 46.78 -47.23
N LEU A 703 3.24 47.02 -46.05
CA LEU A 703 3.11 48.38 -45.52
C LEU A 703 4.47 49.01 -45.22
N LEU A 704 5.41 48.26 -44.64
CA LEU A 704 6.77 48.72 -44.37
C LEU A 704 7.48 49.16 -45.66
N MET A 705 7.40 48.37 -46.72
CA MET A 705 7.97 48.70 -48.03
C MET A 705 7.28 49.87 -48.73
N ILE A 706 5.96 50.00 -48.63
CA ILE A 706 5.25 51.18 -49.15
C ILE A 706 5.73 52.45 -48.44
N TYR A 707 5.86 52.42 -47.11
CA TYR A 707 6.30 53.58 -46.33
C TYR A 707 7.74 54.00 -46.63
N THR A 708 8.69 53.06 -46.67
CA THR A 708 10.10 53.38 -46.93
C THR A 708 10.29 53.86 -48.38
N SER A 709 9.62 53.21 -49.34
CA SER A 709 9.65 53.60 -50.76
C SER A 709 8.98 54.95 -51.01
N PHE A 710 7.88 55.28 -50.32
CA PHE A 710 7.25 56.60 -50.35
C PHE A 710 8.24 57.70 -49.94
N VAL A 711 8.94 57.52 -48.82
CA VAL A 711 9.87 58.52 -48.28
C VAL A 711 11.05 58.72 -49.25
N LEU A 712 11.64 57.64 -49.78
CA LEU A 712 12.69 57.72 -50.80
C LEU A 712 12.22 58.51 -52.03
N THR A 713 11.04 58.15 -52.56
CA THR A 713 10.45 58.72 -53.78
C THR A 713 10.08 60.20 -53.63
N LYS A 714 9.85 60.69 -52.41
CA LYS A 714 9.63 62.11 -52.10
C LYS A 714 10.91 62.94 -52.03
N THR A 715 12.11 62.36 -51.89
CA THR A 715 13.37 63.12 -51.84
C THR A 715 13.68 63.79 -53.18
N GLN A 716 14.31 64.97 -53.15
CA GLN A 716 14.57 65.77 -54.35
C GLN A 716 15.65 65.13 -55.23
N ALA A 717 16.70 64.53 -54.66
CA ALA A 717 17.69 63.78 -55.42
C ALA A 717 17.06 62.57 -56.14
N MET A 718 16.17 61.83 -55.45
CA MET A 718 15.48 60.71 -56.11
C MET A 718 14.53 61.21 -57.20
N CYS A 719 13.76 62.28 -56.97
CA CYS A 719 12.93 62.91 -58.01
C CYS A 719 13.77 63.31 -59.25
N SER A 720 14.93 63.93 -59.04
CA SER A 720 15.82 64.38 -60.12
C SER A 720 16.44 63.20 -60.89
N ASN A 721 16.88 62.15 -60.20
CA ASN A 721 17.46 60.96 -60.81
C ASN A 721 16.40 60.14 -61.56
N ILE A 722 15.23 59.92 -60.94
CA ILE A 722 14.07 59.26 -61.55
C ILE A 722 13.67 60.00 -62.83
N GLN A 723 13.56 61.33 -62.78
CA GLN A 723 13.20 62.11 -63.96
C GLN A 723 14.24 61.96 -65.07
N TYR A 724 15.54 62.06 -64.76
CA TYR A 724 16.62 61.89 -65.74
C TYR A 724 16.60 60.52 -66.45
N TYR A 725 16.49 59.41 -65.71
CA TYR A 725 16.55 58.07 -66.30
C TYR A 725 15.27 57.67 -67.05
N CYS A 726 14.10 58.13 -66.59
CA CYS A 726 12.81 57.65 -67.08
C CYS A 726 12.07 58.65 -67.99
N ASP A 727 12.62 59.83 -68.27
CA ASP A 727 11.98 60.88 -69.09
C ASP A 727 11.55 60.35 -70.47
N LYS A 728 12.40 59.51 -71.07
CA LYS A 728 12.20 58.85 -72.37
C LYS A 728 10.95 57.95 -72.40
N PHE A 729 10.51 57.42 -71.25
CA PHE A 729 9.39 56.49 -71.15
C PHE A 729 8.09 57.20 -70.71
N PHE A 730 8.16 58.08 -69.72
CA PHE A 730 7.00 58.77 -69.13
C PHE A 730 6.81 60.23 -69.58
N ARG A 731 7.61 60.73 -70.53
CA ARG A 731 7.50 62.04 -71.18
C ARG A 731 7.34 63.20 -70.17
N GLY A 732 8.26 63.32 -69.21
CA GLY A 732 8.24 64.36 -68.17
C GLY A 732 7.20 64.19 -67.05
N ASN A 733 6.33 63.17 -67.09
CA ASN A 733 5.29 63.01 -66.07
C ASN A 733 5.84 62.43 -64.75
N MET A 734 6.37 63.31 -63.90
CA MET A 734 6.86 63.01 -62.55
C MET A 734 5.92 62.11 -61.73
N THR A 735 4.60 62.32 -61.78
CA THR A 735 3.65 61.52 -60.98
C THR A 735 3.57 60.08 -61.47
N ALA A 736 3.51 59.86 -62.79
CA ALA A 736 3.51 58.52 -63.36
C ALA A 736 4.81 57.78 -63.03
N THR A 737 5.96 58.47 -63.15
CA THR A 737 7.27 57.88 -62.88
C THR A 737 7.49 57.55 -61.40
N GLN A 738 7.06 58.43 -60.48
CA GLN A 738 7.09 58.14 -59.04
C GLN A 738 6.18 56.96 -58.68
N GLY A 739 4.96 56.91 -59.25
CA GLY A 739 4.05 55.77 -59.07
C GLY A 739 4.65 54.45 -59.57
N PHE A 740 5.34 54.48 -60.72
CA PHE A 740 6.02 53.30 -61.28
C PHE A 740 7.16 52.79 -60.38
N VAL A 741 7.99 53.68 -59.81
CA VAL A 741 9.07 53.26 -58.89
C VAL A 741 8.52 52.68 -57.59
N LEU A 742 7.43 53.23 -57.05
CA LEU A 742 6.74 52.66 -55.88
C LEU A 742 6.17 51.27 -56.20
N PHE A 743 5.55 51.11 -57.37
CA PHE A 743 5.02 49.84 -57.84
C PHE A 743 6.13 48.78 -58.02
N LEU A 744 7.30 49.15 -58.55
CA LEU A 744 8.44 48.23 -58.65
C LEU A 744 8.95 47.75 -57.28
N PHE A 745 9.07 48.64 -56.29
CA PHE A 745 9.48 48.22 -54.93
C PHE A 745 8.42 47.34 -54.27
N VAL A 746 7.13 47.61 -54.47
CA VAL A 746 6.04 46.75 -53.95
C VAL A 746 6.01 45.39 -54.67
N LEU A 747 6.27 45.32 -55.98
CA LEU A 747 6.42 44.05 -56.70
C LEU A 747 7.60 43.22 -56.21
N LEU A 748 8.75 43.87 -55.93
CA LEU A 748 9.92 43.21 -55.34
C LEU A 748 9.58 42.59 -53.98
N GLU A 749 8.84 43.31 -53.14
CA GLU A 749 8.41 42.80 -51.84
C GLU A 749 7.39 41.66 -51.97
N LEU A 750 6.40 41.79 -52.86
CA LEU A 750 5.43 40.72 -53.12
C LEU A 750 6.11 39.43 -53.64
N ALA A 751 7.15 39.55 -54.46
CA ALA A 751 7.96 38.41 -54.88
C ALA A 751 8.72 37.77 -53.70
N SER A 752 9.29 38.58 -52.79
CA SER A 752 9.92 38.10 -51.55
C SER A 752 8.92 37.38 -50.64
N ILE A 753 7.70 37.92 -50.50
CA ILE A 753 6.63 37.33 -49.69
C ILE A 753 6.16 35.99 -50.25
N VAL A 754 5.91 35.91 -51.56
CA VAL A 754 5.55 34.64 -52.21
C VAL A 754 6.68 33.61 -52.06
N ALA A 755 7.94 34.03 -52.18
CA ALA A 755 9.08 33.14 -51.99
C ALA A 755 9.16 32.56 -50.57
N TRP A 756 9.01 33.36 -49.49
CA TRP A 756 9.06 32.80 -48.13
C TRP A 756 7.82 31.96 -47.77
N ILE A 757 6.64 32.28 -48.32
CA ILE A 757 5.42 31.46 -48.12
C ILE A 757 5.58 30.03 -48.67
N TYR A 758 6.36 29.83 -49.74
CA TYR A 758 6.68 28.50 -50.28
C TYR A 758 7.85 27.78 -49.56
N LEU A 759 8.65 28.49 -48.76
CA LEU A 759 9.83 27.94 -48.08
C LEU A 759 9.58 27.65 -46.59
N ASP A 760 8.69 28.40 -45.93
CA ASP A 760 8.33 28.21 -44.52
C ASP A 760 7.10 27.30 -44.37
N ASP A 761 7.33 26.00 -44.18
CA ASP A 761 6.29 24.98 -43.90
C ASP A 761 5.43 25.29 -42.64
N LYS A 762 6.00 26.01 -41.66
CA LYS A 762 5.34 26.33 -40.39
C LYS A 762 4.76 27.75 -40.39
N GLN A 763 3.43 27.84 -40.31
CA GLN A 763 2.70 29.11 -40.24
C GLN A 763 1.83 29.29 -38.97
N ILE A 764 1.61 28.22 -38.21
CA ILE A 764 0.96 28.21 -36.89
C ILE A 764 1.90 27.51 -35.92
N ARG A 765 2.02 28.02 -34.69
CA ARG A 765 2.53 27.26 -33.53
C ARG A 765 1.43 27.11 -32.49
N GLU A 766 1.33 25.90 -31.97
CA GLU A 766 0.59 25.57 -30.77
C GLU A 766 1.59 25.41 -29.62
N PHE A 767 1.48 26.25 -28.60
CA PHE A 767 2.30 26.17 -27.40
C PHE A 767 1.51 25.42 -26.31
N ARG A 768 2.11 24.33 -25.80
CA ARG A 768 1.61 23.57 -24.65
C ARG A 768 2.49 23.89 -23.45
N THR A 769 1.93 24.56 -22.44
CA THR A 769 2.70 24.98 -21.25
C THR A 769 2.75 23.83 -20.23
N PRO A 770 3.93 23.36 -19.81
CA PRO A 770 4.03 22.32 -18.78
C PRO A 770 3.30 22.73 -17.49
N GLY A 771 2.48 21.82 -16.95
CA GLY A 771 1.68 22.07 -15.74
C GLY A 771 0.42 22.93 -15.93
N ILE A 772 0.13 23.43 -17.13
CA ILE A 772 -1.11 24.17 -17.44
C ILE A 772 -1.82 23.48 -18.60
N HIS A 773 -3.03 22.95 -18.37
CA HIS A 773 -3.82 22.20 -19.38
C HIS A 773 -4.50 23.11 -20.40
N LEU A 774 -3.70 23.93 -21.10
CA LEU A 774 -4.12 24.94 -22.07
C LEU A 774 -3.24 24.85 -23.32
N ILE A 775 -3.85 24.97 -24.51
CA ILE A 775 -3.12 25.08 -25.78
C ILE A 775 -3.21 26.53 -26.28
N GLU A 776 -2.09 27.24 -26.33
CA GLU A 776 -2.05 28.59 -26.92
C GLU A 776 -1.77 28.51 -28.42
N LYS A 777 -2.72 28.99 -29.23
CA LYS A 777 -2.68 28.94 -30.70
C LYS A 777 -2.30 30.31 -31.24
N GLN A 778 -1.18 30.40 -31.96
CA GLN A 778 -0.71 31.65 -32.56
C GLN A 778 -0.06 31.48 -33.94
N CYS A 779 -0.08 32.54 -34.75
CA CYS A 779 0.65 32.60 -36.01
C CYS A 779 2.16 32.55 -35.78
N GLU A 780 2.88 31.80 -36.62
CA GLU A 780 4.34 31.72 -36.58
C GLU A 780 4.96 33.01 -37.13
N VAL A 781 5.76 33.71 -36.32
CA VAL A 781 6.40 34.99 -36.72
C VAL A 781 7.88 35.05 -36.35
N GLU A 782 8.58 33.92 -36.29
CA GLU A 782 10.05 33.92 -36.22
C GLU A 782 10.67 34.49 -37.51
N PHE A 783 11.84 35.12 -37.37
CA PHE A 783 12.64 35.66 -38.48
C PHE A 783 13.46 34.55 -39.15
N THR A 784 12.80 33.73 -39.97
CA THR A 784 13.48 32.76 -40.84
C THR A 784 14.38 33.47 -41.86
N ALA A 785 15.38 32.78 -42.40
CA ALA A 785 16.35 33.37 -43.33
C ALA A 785 15.68 34.01 -44.57
N ALA A 786 14.52 33.49 -45.00
CA ALA A 786 13.74 34.07 -46.08
C ALA A 786 13.02 35.38 -45.66
N ARG A 787 12.41 35.43 -44.46
CA ARG A 787 11.74 36.64 -43.91
C ARG A 787 12.73 37.77 -43.59
N LEU A 788 13.99 37.45 -43.32
CA LEU A 788 15.04 38.48 -43.18
C LEU A 788 15.22 39.31 -44.46
N VAL A 789 15.01 38.75 -45.65
CA VAL A 789 15.10 39.50 -46.93
C VAL A 789 14.05 40.61 -46.99
N SER A 790 12.78 40.25 -46.75
CA SER A 790 11.64 41.17 -46.60
C SER A 790 11.82 42.20 -45.46
N THR A 791 12.72 41.95 -44.52
CA THR A 791 13.04 42.90 -43.43
C THR A 791 14.17 43.85 -43.82
N PHE A 792 15.24 43.35 -44.44
CA PHE A 792 16.43 44.15 -44.75
C PHE A 792 16.25 45.08 -45.96
N ILE A 793 15.51 44.68 -46.99
CA ILE A 793 15.26 45.52 -48.18
C ILE A 793 14.63 46.88 -47.79
N PRO A 794 13.50 46.95 -47.06
CA PRO A 794 12.94 48.23 -46.62
C PRO A 794 13.88 49.02 -45.70
N CYS A 795 14.66 48.35 -44.84
CA CYS A 795 15.62 49.03 -43.97
C CYS A 795 16.74 49.73 -44.77
N ILE A 796 17.28 49.07 -45.80
CA ILE A 796 18.30 49.64 -46.69
C ILE A 796 17.72 50.83 -47.47
N ILE A 797 16.50 50.69 -48.00
CA ILE A 797 15.76 51.77 -48.68
C ILE A 797 15.58 52.98 -47.73
N LEU A 798 15.22 52.76 -46.46
CA LEU A 798 15.05 53.83 -45.48
C LEU A 798 16.38 54.51 -45.11
N ILE A 799 17.48 53.77 -44.99
CA ILE A 799 18.81 54.35 -44.73
C ILE A 799 19.21 55.28 -45.90
N ILE A 800 19.03 54.83 -47.15
CA ILE A 800 19.28 55.63 -48.36
C ILE A 800 18.37 56.87 -48.39
N ALA A 801 17.08 56.70 -48.11
CA ALA A 801 16.11 57.81 -48.04
C ALA A 801 16.48 58.84 -46.97
N THR A 802 16.92 58.37 -45.80
CA THR A 802 17.37 59.20 -44.67
C THR A 802 18.60 60.02 -45.06
N PHE A 803 19.59 59.40 -45.71
CA PHE A 803 20.78 60.09 -46.19
C PHE A 803 20.43 61.20 -47.21
N CYS A 804 19.57 60.89 -48.19
CA CYS A 804 19.09 61.88 -49.17
C CYS A 804 18.33 63.04 -48.49
N ALA A 805 17.32 62.74 -47.67
CA ALA A 805 16.52 63.75 -46.98
C ALA A 805 17.35 64.61 -46.00
N PHE A 806 18.28 64.01 -45.26
CA PHE A 806 19.16 64.72 -44.32
C PHE A 806 20.12 65.68 -45.04
N ARG A 807 20.63 65.29 -46.22
CA ARG A 807 21.43 66.17 -47.08
C ARG A 807 20.59 67.35 -47.60
N GLU A 808 19.31 67.11 -47.86
CA GLU A 808 18.37 68.08 -48.45
C GLU A 808 17.65 68.98 -47.42
N ARG A 809 17.73 68.70 -46.11
CA ARG A 809 17.04 69.45 -45.04
C ARG A 809 17.27 70.97 -45.03
N ASN A 810 18.36 71.44 -45.63
CA ASN A 810 18.72 72.85 -45.74
C ASN A 810 18.43 73.47 -47.12
N ALA A 811 17.79 72.73 -48.04
CA ALA A 811 17.36 73.26 -49.33
C ALA A 811 16.29 74.36 -49.15
N ASP A 812 16.35 75.38 -50.00
CA ASP A 812 15.42 76.51 -49.96
C ASP A 812 14.04 76.11 -50.53
N HIS A 813 13.19 75.55 -49.67
CA HIS A 813 11.79 75.25 -49.95
C HIS A 813 10.86 76.14 -49.12
N SER A 814 9.81 76.69 -49.75
CA SER A 814 8.92 77.73 -49.20
C SER A 814 8.20 77.37 -47.89
N PHE A 815 8.16 76.08 -47.52
CA PHE A 815 7.43 75.55 -46.35
C PHE A 815 8.28 74.59 -45.48
N TYR A 816 9.61 74.64 -45.60
CA TYR A 816 10.55 73.77 -44.86
C TYR A 816 10.34 72.25 -45.02
N GLU A 817 9.57 71.81 -46.01
CA GLU A 817 9.22 70.40 -46.25
C GLU A 817 10.41 69.41 -46.22
N PRO A 818 11.61 69.71 -46.79
CA PRO A 818 12.76 68.82 -46.65
C PRO A 818 13.21 68.56 -45.19
N LYS A 819 12.97 69.50 -44.26
CA LYS A 819 13.23 69.30 -42.82
C LYS A 819 12.22 68.32 -42.21
N PHE A 820 10.94 68.49 -42.52
CA PHE A 820 9.88 67.62 -42.05
C PHE A 820 10.01 66.20 -42.64
N LEU A 821 10.39 66.09 -43.91
CA LEU A 821 10.76 64.81 -44.53
C LEU A 821 11.97 64.18 -43.84
N SER A 822 13.06 64.93 -43.62
CA SER A 822 14.24 64.44 -42.89
C SER A 822 13.92 64.02 -41.45
N PHE A 823 13.04 64.73 -40.74
CA PHE A 823 12.61 64.36 -39.39
C PHE A 823 11.78 63.08 -39.40
N SER A 824 10.85 62.94 -40.36
CA SER A 824 10.09 61.70 -40.58
C SER A 824 11.00 60.50 -40.88
N CYS A 825 12.06 60.68 -41.68
CA CYS A 825 13.05 59.62 -41.95
C CYS A 825 13.72 59.13 -40.66
N ILE A 826 14.23 60.07 -39.86
CA ILE A 826 14.96 59.78 -38.62
C ILE A 826 14.05 59.08 -37.59
N ALA A 827 12.81 59.56 -37.44
CA ALA A 827 11.83 58.94 -36.56
C ALA A 827 11.55 57.47 -36.94
N LEU A 828 11.37 57.18 -38.23
CA LEU A 828 11.15 55.81 -38.71
C LEU A 828 12.36 54.90 -38.46
N CYS A 829 13.59 55.41 -38.64
CA CYS A 829 14.80 54.66 -38.29
C CYS A 829 14.83 54.30 -36.79
N ILE A 830 14.48 55.23 -35.90
CA ILE A 830 14.42 55.00 -34.45
C ILE A 830 13.37 53.93 -34.12
N ILE A 831 12.17 54.00 -34.72
CA ILE A 831 11.09 53.04 -34.47
C ILE A 831 11.49 51.62 -34.93
N ILE A 832 12.13 51.47 -36.09
CA ILE A 832 12.62 50.16 -36.56
C ILE A 832 13.71 49.60 -35.63
N VAL A 833 14.67 50.44 -35.21
CA VAL A 833 15.74 50.03 -34.29
C VAL A 833 15.20 49.63 -32.91
N ALA A 834 14.11 50.25 -32.44
CA ALA A 834 13.44 49.88 -31.19
C ALA A 834 12.56 48.60 -31.35
N PHE A 835 11.94 48.39 -32.51
CA PHE A 835 11.08 47.24 -32.80
C PHE A 835 11.86 45.91 -32.73
N LEU A 836 13.02 45.83 -33.38
CA LEU A 836 13.81 44.59 -33.52
C LEU A 836 14.15 43.90 -32.16
N PRO A 837 14.74 44.57 -31.15
CA PRO A 837 15.02 43.94 -29.86
C PRO A 837 13.74 43.62 -29.08
N THR A 838 12.74 44.52 -29.12
CA THR A 838 11.45 44.31 -28.44
C THR A 838 10.76 43.05 -28.93
N PHE A 839 10.71 42.86 -30.25
CA PHE A 839 10.09 41.69 -30.88
C PHE A 839 10.87 40.38 -30.64
N ARG A 840 12.18 40.46 -30.41
CA ARG A 840 12.99 39.28 -30.06
C ARG A 840 12.83 38.86 -28.59
N TYR A 841 12.57 39.80 -27.68
CA TYR A 841 12.49 39.52 -26.24
C TYR A 841 11.08 39.22 -25.73
N VAL A 842 10.05 39.87 -26.29
CA VAL A 842 8.65 39.58 -25.95
C VAL A 842 8.27 38.24 -26.56
N ASP A 843 7.75 37.31 -25.75
CA ASP A 843 7.36 35.96 -26.18
C ASP A 843 5.86 35.69 -26.04
N GLY A 844 5.42 34.56 -26.60
CA GLY A 844 4.01 34.17 -26.63
C GLY A 844 3.11 35.16 -27.39
N VAL A 845 1.83 35.18 -27.00
CA VAL A 845 0.76 35.98 -27.62
C VAL A 845 1.11 37.47 -27.76
N TYR A 846 1.95 38.02 -26.86
CA TYR A 846 2.35 39.42 -26.87
C TYR A 846 3.17 39.85 -28.09
N LYS A 847 3.78 38.92 -28.85
CA LYS A 847 4.41 39.21 -30.16
C LYS A 847 3.43 39.87 -31.14
N ALA A 848 2.14 39.56 -31.07
CA ALA A 848 1.09 40.20 -31.85
C ALA A 848 0.92 41.69 -31.49
N VAL A 849 1.02 42.03 -30.20
CA VAL A 849 0.86 43.39 -29.67
C VAL A 849 1.99 44.30 -30.16
N VAL A 850 3.23 43.80 -30.14
CA VAL A 850 4.42 44.54 -30.59
C VAL A 850 4.31 44.94 -32.07
N LEU A 851 3.87 44.02 -32.94
CA LEU A 851 3.65 44.29 -34.37
C LEU A 851 2.54 45.33 -34.59
N ALA A 852 1.38 45.14 -33.97
CA ALA A 852 0.23 46.04 -34.09
C ALA A 852 0.54 47.45 -33.60
N PHE A 853 1.22 47.57 -32.45
CA PHE A 853 1.65 48.85 -31.89
C PHE A 853 2.67 49.56 -32.77
N THR A 854 3.66 48.84 -33.30
CA THR A 854 4.70 49.40 -34.19
C THR A 854 4.08 50.07 -35.42
N MET A 855 3.13 49.41 -36.09
CA MET A 855 2.47 49.99 -37.27
C MET A 855 1.56 51.18 -36.92
N ASN A 856 0.90 51.16 -35.76
CA ASN A 856 0.18 52.33 -35.26
C ASN A 856 1.12 53.54 -35.04
N VAL A 857 2.29 53.32 -34.43
CA VAL A 857 3.31 54.37 -34.21
C VAL A 857 3.88 54.91 -35.53
N PHE A 858 4.07 54.07 -36.55
CA PHE A 858 4.37 54.52 -37.92
C PHE A 858 3.28 55.48 -38.42
N GLY A 859 2.01 55.08 -38.35
CA GLY A 859 0.88 55.90 -38.81
C GLY A 859 0.81 57.27 -38.14
N PHE A 860 0.90 57.32 -36.79
CA PHE A 860 0.93 58.58 -36.06
C PHE A 860 2.16 59.45 -36.38
N THR A 861 3.32 58.82 -36.58
CA THR A 861 4.56 59.53 -36.98
C THR A 861 4.38 60.21 -38.34
N PHE A 862 3.78 59.54 -39.33
CA PHE A 862 3.48 60.13 -40.63
C PHE A 862 2.48 61.29 -40.55
N ILE A 863 1.44 61.18 -39.71
CA ILE A 863 0.49 62.28 -39.47
C ILE A 863 1.22 63.49 -38.86
N ALA A 864 1.97 63.29 -37.78
CA ALA A 864 2.65 64.35 -37.06
C ALA A 864 3.76 65.02 -37.89
N CYS A 865 4.55 64.24 -38.63
CA CYS A 865 5.72 64.75 -39.33
C CYS A 865 5.41 65.34 -40.71
N LEU A 866 4.48 64.76 -41.48
CA LEU A 866 4.27 65.14 -42.89
C LEU A 866 2.92 65.79 -43.19
N ILE A 867 1.85 65.41 -42.46
CA ILE A 867 0.51 65.93 -42.72
C ILE A 867 0.23 67.18 -41.88
N LEU A 868 0.50 67.15 -40.57
CA LEU A 868 0.21 68.25 -39.65
C LEU A 868 0.86 69.59 -40.06
N PRO A 869 2.12 69.65 -40.54
CA PRO A 869 2.70 70.89 -41.08
C PRO A 869 1.97 71.42 -42.32
N LYS A 870 1.45 70.53 -43.18
CA LYS A 870 0.68 70.91 -44.38
C LYS A 870 -0.73 71.38 -44.03
N VAL A 871 -1.36 70.76 -43.01
CA VAL A 871 -2.61 71.24 -42.38
C VAL A 871 -2.43 72.66 -41.84
N TYR A 872 -1.38 72.91 -41.07
CA TYR A 872 -1.04 74.24 -40.53
C TYR A 872 -0.86 75.30 -41.62
N VAL A 873 -0.09 75.00 -42.68
CA VAL A 873 0.08 75.90 -43.84
C VAL A 873 -1.25 76.16 -44.56
N GLY A 874 -2.11 75.15 -44.73
CA GLY A 874 -3.45 75.29 -45.31
C GLY A 874 -4.34 76.26 -44.52
N ILE A 875 -4.34 76.16 -43.18
CA ILE A 875 -5.09 77.08 -42.30
C ILE A 875 -4.57 78.52 -42.43
N ILE A 876 -3.25 78.72 -42.48
CA ILE A 876 -2.66 80.06 -42.62
C ILE A 876 -2.98 80.67 -43.99
N ARG A 877 -2.85 79.91 -45.08
CA ARG A 877 -3.24 80.35 -46.43
C ARG A 877 -4.72 80.72 -46.52
N LYS A 878 -5.61 79.95 -45.88
CA LYS A 878 -7.04 80.29 -45.79
C LYS A 878 -7.28 81.65 -45.09
N LYS A 879 -6.44 82.01 -44.12
CA LYS A 879 -6.56 83.27 -43.35
C LYS A 879 -5.86 84.48 -44.00
N ARG A 880 -4.94 84.29 -44.96
CA ARG A 880 -4.09 85.37 -45.52
C ARG A 880 -4.06 85.45 -47.05
N GLY A 881 -4.67 84.51 -47.77
CA GLY A 881 -4.59 84.44 -49.23
C GLY A 881 -3.35 83.70 -49.74
N ILE A 882 -3.24 83.60 -51.07
CA ILE A 882 -2.25 82.74 -51.76
C ILE A 882 -0.96 83.49 -52.10
N GLN A 883 -0.99 84.82 -52.18
CA GLN A 883 0.03 85.64 -52.85
C GLN A 883 1.16 86.24 -51.98
N GLU A 884 1.11 86.10 -50.65
CA GLU A 884 2.16 86.63 -49.77
C GLU A 884 3.32 85.64 -49.52
N TYR A 885 4.48 86.20 -49.18
CA TYR A 885 5.82 85.59 -49.25
C TYR A 885 6.05 84.33 -48.38
N PRO A 886 7.02 83.46 -48.75
CA PRO A 886 7.42 82.31 -47.94
C PRO A 886 7.92 82.74 -46.55
N MET A 887 7.50 81.99 -45.51
CA MET A 887 7.82 82.29 -44.11
C MET A 887 9.30 82.01 -43.77
N LYS A 888 10.16 83.02 -43.91
CA LYS A 888 11.55 83.01 -43.39
C LYS A 888 11.73 84.06 -42.28
N PRO A 889 11.83 83.68 -40.99
CA PRO A 889 12.20 84.60 -39.92
C PRO A 889 13.73 84.79 -39.84
N GLY A 890 14.18 86.03 -39.61
CA GLY A 890 15.49 86.30 -39.01
C GLY A 890 16.63 86.84 -39.90
N VAL A 891 16.86 88.16 -39.80
CA VAL A 891 18.16 88.86 -39.95
C VAL A 891 18.82 88.91 -41.35
N THR A 892 18.86 90.14 -41.90
CA THR A 892 19.59 90.54 -43.11
C THR A 892 21.12 90.40 -42.98
N LYS A 893 21.72 89.44 -43.69
CA LYS A 893 23.19 89.37 -43.88
C LYS A 893 23.74 90.50 -44.78
N LYS A 894 22.90 91.21 -45.55
CA LYS A 894 23.32 92.24 -46.52
C LYS A 894 24.01 93.44 -45.86
N GLU A 895 23.36 94.12 -44.91
CA GLU A 895 23.95 95.28 -44.22
C GLU A 895 25.23 94.94 -43.44
N LYS A 896 25.28 93.78 -42.77
CA LYS A 896 26.50 93.33 -42.06
C LYS A 896 27.64 92.97 -43.02
N LYS A 897 27.35 92.74 -44.31
CA LYS A 897 28.35 92.60 -45.37
C LYS A 897 28.79 93.99 -45.87
N GLU A 898 27.86 94.88 -46.25
CA GLU A 898 28.19 96.25 -46.69
C GLU A 898 28.95 97.08 -45.65
N LYS A 899 28.55 97.04 -44.37
CA LYS A 899 29.26 97.72 -43.27
C LYS A 899 30.64 97.09 -42.98
N ARG A 900 30.89 95.84 -43.38
CA ARG A 900 32.23 95.21 -43.36
C ARG A 900 33.03 95.51 -44.63
N GLU A 901 32.39 95.74 -45.77
CA GLU A 901 33.05 96.02 -47.05
C GLU A 901 33.45 97.49 -47.18
N LYS A 902 32.62 98.46 -46.73
CA LYS A 902 33.06 99.87 -46.59
C LYS A 902 34.27 100.01 -45.64
N LYS A 903 34.23 99.37 -44.46
CA LYS A 903 35.39 99.33 -43.53
C LYS A 903 36.60 98.52 -44.03
N LYS A 904 36.44 97.71 -45.09
CA LYS A 904 37.58 97.09 -45.81
C LYS A 904 38.12 98.01 -46.89
N ALA A 905 37.28 98.77 -47.59
CA ALA A 905 37.70 99.73 -48.61
C ALA A 905 38.60 100.84 -48.02
N GLU A 906 38.13 101.56 -46.99
CA GLU A 906 38.94 102.60 -46.30
C GLU A 906 40.30 102.05 -45.81
N LYS A 907 40.30 100.80 -45.33
CA LYS A 907 41.49 100.12 -44.78
C LYS A 907 42.39 99.51 -45.86
N ALA A 908 41.91 99.37 -47.10
CA ALA A 908 42.69 99.03 -48.28
C ALA A 908 43.29 100.29 -48.92
N GLU A 909 42.55 101.40 -48.93
CA GLU A 909 42.99 102.69 -49.48
C GLU A 909 44.11 103.32 -48.64
N ARG A 910 43.95 103.36 -47.31
CA ARG A 910 45.04 103.66 -46.36
C ARG A 910 46.21 102.66 -46.41
N LYS A 911 46.06 101.50 -47.06
CA LYS A 911 47.15 100.56 -47.33
C LYS A 911 47.82 100.78 -48.70
N ARG A 912 47.10 101.23 -49.73
CA ARG A 912 47.70 101.66 -51.01
C ARG A 912 48.61 102.87 -50.82
N GLN A 913 48.09 103.92 -50.16
CA GLN A 913 48.87 105.12 -49.82
C GLN A 913 50.12 104.82 -48.97
N LYS A 914 50.12 103.74 -48.18
CA LYS A 914 51.29 103.27 -47.42
C LYS A 914 52.18 102.25 -48.15
N LYS A 915 51.77 101.74 -49.32
CA LYS A 915 52.60 100.85 -50.15
C LYS A 915 53.34 101.63 -51.24
N GLU A 916 52.69 102.62 -51.85
CA GLU A 916 53.31 103.54 -52.82
C GLU A 916 54.47 104.36 -52.19
N ALA A 917 54.38 104.64 -50.89
CA ALA A 917 55.46 105.28 -50.12
C ALA A 917 56.62 104.34 -49.73
N ALA A 918 56.52 103.04 -49.96
CA ALA A 918 57.47 102.02 -49.48
C ALA A 918 58.23 101.29 -50.60
N GLU A 919 57.79 101.39 -51.86
CA GLU A 919 58.38 100.66 -53.00
C GLU A 919 59.53 101.46 -53.68
N LYS A 920 60.32 102.20 -52.87
CA LYS A 920 61.52 102.96 -53.29
C LYS A 920 62.67 102.85 -52.27
N LYS A 921 63.36 101.70 -52.25
CA LYS A 921 64.83 101.49 -52.10
C LYS A 921 65.14 100.04 -51.69
N GLU A 922 66.31 99.54 -52.11
CA GLU A 922 66.83 98.20 -51.78
C GLU A 922 67.78 98.22 -50.56
N LYS A 923 68.07 97.01 -50.03
CA LYS A 923 69.27 96.58 -49.25
C LYS A 923 69.42 97.14 -47.80
N PRO A 924 70.11 96.42 -46.89
CA PRO A 924 70.12 94.95 -46.71
C PRO A 924 70.19 94.49 -45.21
N GLU A 925 70.43 93.18 -44.99
CA GLU A 925 71.15 92.55 -43.84
C GLU A 925 70.51 92.29 -42.43
N ILE A 926 70.54 90.98 -42.06
CA ILE A 926 71.13 90.36 -40.84
C ILE A 926 70.40 90.31 -39.45
N SER A 927 70.44 89.10 -38.86
CA SER A 927 70.39 88.68 -37.43
C SER A 927 69.08 88.59 -36.60
N THR A 928 68.63 87.33 -36.42
CA THR A 928 68.42 86.57 -35.16
C THR A 928 67.50 87.03 -33.98
N THR A 929 66.77 86.02 -33.45
CA THR A 929 66.37 85.74 -32.04
C THR A 929 65.02 86.20 -31.41
N MET A 930 64.32 85.17 -30.88
CA MET A 930 63.63 85.06 -29.57
C MET A 930 62.24 85.69 -29.23
N THR A 931 61.25 84.78 -29.21
CA THR A 931 60.32 84.44 -28.09
C THR A 931 59.27 85.40 -27.50
N SER A 932 58.08 84.78 -27.30
CA SER A 932 57.10 85.03 -26.22
C SER A 932 56.20 86.28 -26.31
N SER A 933 55.03 86.36 -25.65
CA SER A 933 53.97 85.39 -25.27
C SER A 933 52.76 86.18 -24.72
N PHE A 934 51.76 85.50 -24.10
CA PHE A 934 50.73 86.06 -23.20
C PHE A 934 49.64 86.99 -23.83
N LYS A 935 48.41 87.10 -23.30
CA LYS A 935 47.58 86.19 -22.46
C LYS A 935 46.14 86.77 -22.29
N THR A 936 45.09 85.92 -22.32
CA THR A 936 43.82 86.02 -21.53
C THR A 936 42.98 87.34 -21.61
N LYS A 937 41.77 87.54 -21.02
CA LYS A 937 40.61 86.77 -20.49
C LYS A 937 39.35 87.68 -20.72
N SER A 938 38.07 87.26 -20.81
CA SER A 938 37.15 86.77 -19.75
C SER A 938 36.89 87.83 -18.64
N THR A 939 35.70 88.07 -18.05
CA THR A 939 34.32 87.48 -18.12
C THR A 939 33.29 88.37 -17.35
N ALA A 940 32.04 87.89 -17.13
CA ALA A 940 31.12 88.23 -16.01
C ALA A 940 30.38 89.60 -16.08
N ILE A 941 29.33 89.96 -15.30
CA ILE A 941 28.48 89.32 -14.23
C ILE A 941 27.03 89.98 -14.31
N GLU A 942 25.93 89.85 -13.52
CA GLU A 942 25.52 89.43 -12.14
C GLU A 942 23.96 89.20 -12.05
N GLU A 943 23.40 89.01 -10.83
CA GLU A 943 21.97 89.23 -10.36
C GLU A 943 20.85 88.18 -10.71
N GLY A 944 19.74 88.03 -9.94
CA GLY A 944 19.38 88.56 -8.59
C GLY A 944 17.91 88.38 -8.09
N VAL A 945 17.74 87.79 -6.88
CA VAL A 945 16.78 88.09 -5.74
C VAL A 945 15.22 87.90 -5.80
N SER A 946 14.70 87.04 -4.87
CA SER A 946 13.39 86.96 -4.10
C SER A 946 11.98 86.95 -4.82
N GLU A 947 10.82 86.52 -4.24
CA GLU A 947 10.42 85.92 -2.92
C GLU A 947 9.01 85.19 -2.92
N MET A 948 8.73 84.40 -1.86
CA MET A 948 7.44 83.94 -1.26
C MET A 948 6.40 82.98 -1.94
N ASP A 949 6.06 81.91 -1.18
CA ASP A 949 4.76 81.24 -0.91
C ASP A 949 3.76 80.87 -2.05
N THR A 950 3.21 79.64 -2.19
CA THR A 950 3.20 78.36 -1.39
C THR A 950 2.49 77.22 -2.23
N LYS A 951 1.98 76.03 -1.82
CA LYS A 951 1.66 75.36 -0.52
C LYS A 951 1.44 73.82 -0.65
N ARG A 952 1.92 73.03 0.34
CA ARG A 952 1.34 71.79 0.94
C ARG A 952 1.03 70.54 0.06
N ASP A 953 2.06 69.73 -0.20
CA ASP A 953 2.34 68.32 0.24
C ASP A 953 1.20 67.35 0.68
N PRO A 954 1.41 66.01 0.71
CA PRO A 954 2.56 65.16 0.30
C PRO A 954 2.12 64.09 -0.78
N GLU A 955 2.77 62.95 -1.11
CA GLU A 955 3.85 62.13 -0.51
C GLU A 955 4.51 61.19 -1.56
N ALA A 956 5.48 60.35 -1.12
CA ALA A 956 6.24 59.31 -1.83
C ALA A 956 7.37 59.79 -2.76
N ALA A 957 8.54 59.13 -2.67
CA ALA A 957 9.78 59.54 -3.33
C ALA A 957 10.76 58.36 -3.53
N LEU A 958 11.68 58.54 -4.49
CA LEU A 958 12.93 57.78 -4.77
C LEU A 958 12.71 56.29 -5.15
N ASP A 959 13.04 55.83 -6.36
CA ASP A 959 14.32 55.86 -7.12
C ASP A 959 15.37 54.86 -6.60
N GLU A 960 15.78 53.93 -7.48
CA GLU A 960 17.04 53.21 -7.34
C GLU A 960 17.57 52.76 -8.72
N VAL A 961 18.73 53.30 -9.13
CA VAL A 961 19.62 52.73 -10.15
C VAL A 961 21.06 53.14 -9.81
N GLU A 962 21.94 52.19 -9.49
CA GLU A 962 23.40 52.39 -9.52
C GLU A 962 24.11 51.18 -10.17
N ILE A 963 25.38 51.35 -10.52
CA ILE A 963 26.07 50.62 -11.59
C ILE A 963 27.51 50.22 -11.18
N LYS A 964 27.81 48.92 -11.33
CA LYS A 964 29.13 48.26 -11.56
C LYS A 964 30.19 48.13 -10.45
N GLU A 965 30.66 46.88 -10.34
CA GLU A 965 32.07 46.39 -10.33
C GLU A 965 33.06 46.82 -9.22
N LYS A 966 33.50 45.81 -8.43
CA LYS A 966 34.94 45.47 -8.27
C LYS A 966 35.17 44.07 -7.67
N THR A 967 36.43 43.65 -7.59
CA THR A 967 36.92 42.29 -7.29
C THR A 967 38.12 42.30 -6.32
N ALA A 968 38.59 41.09 -5.94
CA ALA A 968 39.70 40.76 -4.99
C ALA A 968 39.26 40.67 -3.50
N GLU A 969 39.90 39.88 -2.61
CA GLU A 969 41.19 39.16 -2.67
C GLU A 969 41.23 37.99 -1.63
N GLU A 970 41.94 36.87 -1.92
CA GLU A 970 42.73 35.95 -1.02
C GLU A 970 42.16 35.37 0.33
N ILE A 971 42.57 34.22 0.93
CA ILE A 971 43.47 33.07 0.59
C ILE A 971 43.17 31.83 1.50
N GLN A 972 43.55 30.61 1.04
CA GLN A 972 44.27 29.52 1.76
C GLN A 972 43.76 28.05 1.53
N GLU A 973 44.72 27.12 1.37
CA GLU A 973 44.61 25.64 1.19
C GLU A 973 44.48 24.90 2.56
N GLU A 974 44.36 23.57 2.75
CA GLU A 974 44.82 22.32 2.07
C GLU A 974 43.65 21.30 1.92
N GLU A 975 43.55 20.37 0.96
CA GLU A 975 44.42 19.23 0.56
C GLU A 975 44.58 18.10 1.63
N ALA A 976 44.56 16.80 1.32
CA ALA A 976 44.23 16.07 0.07
C ALA A 976 43.96 14.55 0.31
N GLY A 977 43.40 13.85 -0.70
CA GLY A 977 43.56 12.40 -0.91
C GLY A 977 42.34 11.49 -0.65
N TYR A 978 42.08 10.43 -1.43
CA TYR A 978 42.70 10.04 -2.71
C TYR A 978 41.77 9.13 -3.55
N ASN A 979 41.30 9.66 -4.68
CA ASN A 979 41.13 9.05 -6.01
C ASN A 979 40.64 7.60 -6.28
N ASN A 980 39.83 7.53 -7.35
CA ASN A 980 39.70 6.47 -8.37
C ASN A 980 38.89 5.18 -8.07
N GLU A 981 38.28 4.49 -9.06
CA GLU A 981 37.56 4.86 -10.33
C GLU A 981 37.29 3.54 -11.11
N THR A 982 36.04 3.29 -11.56
CA THR A 982 35.67 2.55 -12.82
C THR A 982 36.15 1.08 -13.04
N TYR A 983 35.63 0.22 -13.94
CA TYR A 983 34.41 0.17 -14.79
C TYR A 983 34.07 -1.31 -15.14
N ASP A 984 32.96 -1.52 -15.87
CA ASP A 984 32.58 -2.65 -16.76
C ASP A 984 32.47 -4.13 -16.28
N ASP A 985 31.24 -4.65 -16.44
CA ASP A 985 30.78 -5.80 -17.24
C ASP A 985 31.72 -6.99 -17.60
N ASP A 986 31.18 -8.22 -17.49
CA ASP A 986 31.13 -9.20 -18.61
C ASP A 986 30.08 -10.32 -18.35
N GLU A 987 29.64 -11.03 -19.41
CA GLU A 987 28.64 -12.13 -19.35
C GLU A 987 29.26 -13.56 -19.29
N VAL A 988 28.39 -14.60 -19.33
CA VAL A 988 28.56 -15.95 -19.97
C VAL A 988 28.47 -17.23 -19.08
N GLU A 989 27.46 -18.05 -19.44
CA GLU A 989 27.25 -19.52 -19.35
C GLU A 989 27.64 -20.42 -18.15
N ILE A 990 26.59 -20.94 -17.49
CA ILE A 990 26.24 -22.37 -17.33
C ILE A 990 27.37 -23.44 -17.39
N GLN A 991 27.59 -24.17 -16.28
CA GLN A 991 27.67 -25.64 -16.32
C GLN A 991 27.42 -26.34 -14.96
N THR A 992 27.30 -27.68 -14.99
CA THR A 992 26.74 -28.54 -13.93
C THR A 992 27.78 -29.11 -12.94
N GLY A 993 27.42 -29.25 -11.66
CA GLY A 993 28.24 -29.94 -10.64
C GLY A 993 27.41 -30.59 -9.51
N SER A 994 27.88 -31.72 -8.99
CA SER A 994 27.21 -32.55 -7.96
C SER A 994 27.75 -32.26 -6.53
N PRO A 995 27.11 -32.72 -5.43
CA PRO A 995 27.32 -32.13 -4.10
C PRO A 995 28.57 -32.64 -3.34
N PRO A 996 29.07 -31.85 -2.35
CA PRO A 996 30.20 -32.23 -1.50
C PRO A 996 29.81 -33.27 -0.40
N PRO A 997 30.81 -33.96 0.20
CA PRO A 997 30.58 -35.20 0.94
C PRO A 997 30.43 -35.06 2.47
N SER A 998 30.11 -36.20 3.09
CA SER A 998 30.09 -36.45 4.53
C SER A 998 31.43 -36.20 5.23
N TYR A 999 31.40 -35.62 6.43
CA TYR A 999 32.50 -35.65 7.39
C TYR A 999 32.30 -36.78 8.41
N GLU A 1000 33.35 -37.55 8.67
CA GLU A 1000 33.44 -38.58 9.71
C GLU A 1000 34.82 -38.50 10.38
N SER A 1001 34.95 -39.07 11.58
CA SER A 1001 36.11 -38.99 12.48
C SER A 1001 36.33 -37.60 13.13
N SER A 1002 37.05 -37.47 14.26
CA SER A 1002 37.84 -38.49 14.97
C SER A 1002 37.64 -38.46 16.49
N ILE A 1003 37.57 -39.65 17.09
CA ILE A 1003 37.65 -39.87 18.55
C ILE A 1003 38.99 -39.31 19.08
N ASN A 1004 38.99 -38.75 20.29
CA ASN A 1004 40.20 -38.60 21.08
C ASN A 1004 39.91 -38.97 22.54
N ARG A 1005 40.67 -39.91 23.12
CA ARG A 1005 40.54 -40.30 24.53
C ARG A 1005 41.37 -39.38 25.42
N LYS A 1006 40.85 -39.13 26.61
CA LYS A 1006 41.68 -39.19 27.83
C LYS A 1006 40.96 -40.08 28.82
N ASP A 1007 41.70 -41.03 29.36
CA ASP A 1007 41.28 -41.90 30.44
C ASP A 1007 41.65 -41.21 31.76
N ASP A 1008 40.73 -41.18 32.73
CA ASP A 1008 40.95 -40.82 34.14
C ASP A 1008 39.98 -41.67 34.99
N ASP A 1009 40.35 -41.95 36.24
CA ASP A 1009 39.99 -43.21 36.88
C ASP A 1009 38.60 -43.38 37.55
N LEU A 1010 38.28 -44.66 37.76
CA LEU A 1010 37.14 -45.23 38.52
C LEU A 1010 36.98 -44.64 39.96
N PRO A 1011 35.77 -44.70 40.59
CA PRO A 1011 35.05 -45.97 40.76
C PRO A 1011 33.50 -46.01 40.77
N ASN A 1012 32.99 -47.04 40.11
CA ASN A 1012 31.91 -47.94 40.54
C ASN A 1012 31.03 -47.51 41.74
N THR A 1013 29.82 -47.05 41.44
CA THR A 1013 28.62 -47.37 42.25
C THR A 1013 27.51 -47.92 41.35
N LYS A 1014 26.71 -48.86 41.86
CA LYS A 1014 25.65 -49.57 41.11
C LYS A 1014 24.34 -48.79 41.15
N CYS A 1015 23.64 -48.64 40.02
CA CYS A 1015 22.16 -48.49 39.91
C CYS A 1015 21.68 -48.64 38.44
#